data_AF-A0A1I3VIC9-F1
#
_entry.id   AF-A0A1I3VIC9-F1
#
_cell.length_a   1.000
_cell.length_b   1.000
_cell.length_c   1.000
_cell.angle_alpha   90.00
_cell.angle_beta   90.00
_cell.angle_gamma   90.00
#
_symmetry.space_group_name_H-M   'P 1'
#
loop_
_entity.id
_entity.type
_entity.pdbx_description
1 polymer ?
#
loop_
_entity_poly.entity_id
_entity_poly.type
_entity_poly.pdbx_seq_one_letter_code
_entity_poly.pdbx_strand_id
1 'polypeptide(L)'
;MLPALTASVPLLEPPGWAIAQRELFDLLDHAWRRFGRDFTEPDGRLRYGGRLSTRDGVDDFYETFFNWPQLYLLGGADDLLAESERHWEGVTRQLTGLGMLREEYERGYDWFHQGESLLLLYFLCMAAPERWRERAVRFAELYVDPAHGNYDPAHRIIRRPHNGSDPSREGLFDGDAYPWLPQEARMYGYPLEWLTSREHPPGRDPRLGEEMRRRMGVGDTAVNLATSGLVLNAFLLTGDGRYRDWLAEYVGAWRERARANNGIVPDNVAPDGTVGGLLDGRWYGGHYGWSWPHGWYSVGHAAVVAALAAALVTGDDSFTDLVRPALDEIIGHGKVMAFTEADSSLQSKWTVQLREDVHTPTLHVPFRYDDRGWFDYNPMLMGVPAALWHHTASPEDRERIERLRAASGHDWRTVRPFRSKEEAGHEEPWFAYLAGDNPGYPERILAAAQAQVRHRLARMERYRGRDVPEADIHLWQQSNPVVTEALVQLTWGAPQVVYNGGLQQARVRYYDATARRPGLPPSVAALVSGIEPEATVVDLVNLDPEAARPVIVQAGAFAEHHIETVEHTVCEDPSWVGDLYDYGHSEPVVTSAPVHVGGPWLRVDLPPSTRVRLTLRLALRARTPSYATPFDRSGGAA
;
A
#
# COMPACT_ATOMS: atom_id res chain seq x y z
N MET A 1 -3.39 -18.17 28.08
CA MET A 1 -3.77 -16.79 28.42
C MET A 1 -2.70 -15.88 27.85
N LEU A 2 -3.08 -14.74 27.27
CA LEU A 2 -2.11 -13.76 26.73
C LEU A 2 -1.36 -13.09 27.90
N PRO A 3 -0.06 -12.75 27.76
CA PRO A 3 0.60 -11.81 28.65
C PRO A 3 -0.20 -10.51 28.73
N ALA A 4 -0.36 -9.97 29.93
CA ALA A 4 -1.19 -8.79 30.16
C ALA A 4 -0.49 -7.79 31.10
N LEU A 5 -0.73 -6.51 30.86
CA LEU A 5 -0.39 -5.42 31.78
C LEU A 5 -1.57 -4.45 31.91
N THR A 6 -1.62 -3.69 32.99
CA THR A 6 -2.66 -2.67 33.25
C THR A 6 -2.03 -1.29 33.30
N ALA A 7 -2.55 -0.35 32.51
CA ALA A 7 -2.12 1.04 32.57
C ALA A 7 -2.51 1.66 33.91
N SER A 8 -1.58 2.39 34.52
CA SER A 8 -1.79 3.04 35.83
C SER A 8 -1.55 4.55 35.83
N VAL A 9 -0.95 5.10 34.78
CA VAL A 9 -0.73 6.55 34.69
C VAL A 9 -2.07 7.23 34.36
N PRO A 10 -2.56 8.15 35.21
CA PRO A 10 -3.81 8.85 34.95
C PRO A 10 -3.66 9.79 33.75
N LEU A 11 -4.77 9.97 33.03
CA LEU A 11 -4.90 10.93 31.94
C LEU A 11 -5.58 12.19 32.46
N LEU A 12 -4.78 13.10 33.02
CA LEU A 12 -5.27 14.39 33.52
C LEU A 12 -5.55 15.37 32.36
N GLU A 13 -4.65 15.39 31.38
CA GLU A 13 -4.75 16.23 30.18
C GLU A 13 -4.58 15.35 28.93
N PRO A 14 -5.66 15.13 28.15
CA PRO A 14 -5.55 14.39 26.89
C PRO A 14 -4.65 15.12 25.89
N PRO A 15 -3.67 14.45 25.26
CA PRO A 15 -2.84 15.08 24.25
C PRO A 15 -3.65 15.40 22.99
N GLY A 16 -3.33 16.52 22.33
CA GLY A 16 -4.09 17.02 21.17
C GLY A 16 -4.21 16.02 20.03
N TRP A 17 -3.14 15.28 19.73
CA TRP A 17 -3.16 14.22 18.72
C TRP A 17 -4.15 13.10 19.02
N ALA A 18 -4.40 12.76 20.29
CA ALA A 18 -5.31 11.66 20.65
C ALA A 18 -6.76 12.04 20.38
N ILE A 19 -7.13 13.28 20.71
CA ILE A 19 -8.43 13.85 20.39
C ILE A 19 -8.60 13.94 18.87
N ALA A 20 -7.64 14.55 18.17
CA ALA A 20 -7.69 14.73 16.71
C ALA A 20 -7.74 13.39 15.94
N GLN A 21 -7.12 12.33 16.47
CA GLN A 21 -7.18 10.99 15.90
C GLN A 21 -8.60 10.41 16.01
N ARG A 22 -9.26 10.53 17.17
CA ARG A 22 -10.64 10.06 17.32
C ARG A 22 -11.62 10.88 16.50
N GLU A 23 -11.45 12.19 16.43
CA GLU A 23 -12.26 13.05 15.56
C GLU A 23 -12.11 12.70 14.07
N LEU A 24 -10.90 12.29 13.64
CA LEU A 24 -10.69 11.81 12.28
C LEU A 24 -11.46 10.49 12.02
N PHE A 25 -11.47 9.54 12.96
CA PHE A 25 -12.30 8.34 12.84
C PHE A 25 -13.79 8.68 12.70
N ASP A 26 -14.31 9.62 13.50
CA ASP A 26 -15.72 10.03 13.43
C ASP A 26 -16.05 10.73 12.09
N LEU A 27 -15.14 11.57 11.60
CA LEU A 27 -15.29 12.24 10.31
C LEU A 27 -15.26 11.24 9.15
N LEU A 28 -14.37 10.24 9.20
CA LEU A 28 -14.31 9.16 8.23
C LEU A 28 -15.59 8.32 8.27
N ASP A 29 -16.11 8.01 9.46
CA ASP A 29 -17.37 7.27 9.62
C ASP A 29 -18.55 7.99 8.94
N HIS A 30 -18.68 9.30 9.20
CA HIS A 30 -19.66 10.12 8.51
C HIS A 30 -19.48 10.08 6.98
N ALA A 31 -18.24 10.18 6.52
CA ALA A 31 -17.94 10.39 5.11
C ALA A 31 -18.15 9.14 4.25
N TRP A 32 -17.70 7.95 4.69
CA TRP A 32 -17.93 6.71 3.92
C TRP A 32 -19.43 6.40 3.82
N ARG A 33 -20.21 6.63 4.90
CA ARG A 33 -21.67 6.45 4.89
C ARG A 33 -22.33 7.36 3.87
N ARG A 34 -21.85 8.60 3.78
CA ARG A 34 -22.34 9.56 2.77
C ARG A 34 -21.98 9.10 1.36
N PHE A 35 -20.78 8.59 1.15
CA PHE A 35 -20.36 8.08 -0.15
C PHE A 35 -21.25 6.93 -0.61
N GLY A 36 -21.50 5.95 0.26
CA GLY A 36 -22.44 4.86 0.00
C GLY A 36 -23.81 5.40 -0.45
N ARG A 37 -24.39 6.37 0.27
CA ARG A 37 -25.70 6.95 -0.12
C ARG A 37 -25.67 7.69 -1.46
N ASP A 38 -24.64 8.49 -1.72
CA ASP A 38 -24.61 9.45 -2.83
C ASP A 38 -24.20 8.79 -4.17
N PHE A 39 -23.33 7.76 -4.15
CA PHE A 39 -22.71 7.19 -5.36
C PHE A 39 -22.99 5.71 -5.61
N THR A 40 -23.66 5.02 -4.70
CA THR A 40 -23.89 3.57 -4.80
C THR A 40 -25.37 3.20 -4.82
N GLU A 41 -25.65 1.99 -5.27
CA GLU A 41 -26.96 1.34 -5.23
C GLU A 41 -27.10 0.48 -3.97
N PRO A 42 -28.34 0.17 -3.53
CA PRO A 42 -28.58 -0.64 -2.32
C PRO A 42 -27.91 -2.03 -2.34
N ASP A 43 -27.64 -2.58 -3.52
CA ASP A 43 -26.98 -3.88 -3.69
C ASP A 43 -25.44 -3.80 -3.71
N GLY A 44 -24.87 -2.62 -3.43
CA GLY A 44 -23.44 -2.37 -3.34
C GLY A 44 -22.78 -1.91 -4.65
N ARG A 45 -23.51 -1.86 -5.77
CA ARG A 45 -22.97 -1.40 -7.05
C ARG A 45 -22.68 0.10 -7.05
N LEU A 46 -21.76 0.53 -7.91
CA LEU A 46 -21.64 1.95 -8.26
C LEU A 46 -22.79 2.35 -9.18
N ARG A 47 -23.28 3.59 -9.04
CA ARG A 47 -24.32 4.16 -9.91
C ARG A 47 -23.76 4.45 -11.31
N TYR A 48 -23.62 3.39 -12.10
CA TYR A 48 -23.11 3.43 -13.47
C TYR A 48 -24.03 2.65 -14.40
N GLY A 49 -24.64 3.38 -15.35
CA GLY A 49 -25.49 2.81 -16.40
C GLY A 49 -24.78 2.66 -17.76
N GLY A 50 -23.49 2.99 -17.84
CA GLY A 50 -22.71 2.96 -19.08
C GLY A 50 -22.16 1.58 -19.44
N ARG A 51 -21.19 1.58 -20.36
CA ARG A 51 -20.46 0.38 -20.82
C ARG A 51 -18.96 0.56 -20.58
N LEU A 52 -18.20 -0.52 -20.65
CA LEU A 52 -16.74 -0.45 -20.76
C LEU A 52 -16.35 -0.97 -22.14
N SER A 53 -15.70 -0.14 -22.93
CA SER A 53 -15.43 -0.40 -24.35
C SER A 53 -14.02 -0.91 -24.62
N THR A 54 -13.13 -0.83 -23.62
CA THR A 54 -11.76 -1.34 -23.66
C THR A 54 -11.56 -2.43 -22.60
N ARG A 55 -10.32 -2.91 -22.43
CA ARG A 55 -9.97 -3.81 -21.33
C ARG A 55 -9.84 -3.09 -19.98
N ASP A 56 -9.80 -1.77 -20.00
CA ASP A 56 -9.52 -0.90 -18.86
C ASP A 56 -10.77 -0.59 -18.01
N GLY A 57 -10.54 -0.17 -16.76
CA GLY A 57 -11.57 0.39 -15.88
C GLY A 57 -12.14 -0.57 -14.84
N VAL A 58 -11.59 -1.77 -14.65
CA VAL A 58 -12.00 -2.66 -13.55
C VAL A 58 -11.48 -2.15 -12.21
N ASP A 59 -10.24 -1.69 -12.18
CA ASP A 59 -9.57 -1.06 -11.04
C ASP A 59 -10.37 0.13 -10.53
N ASP A 60 -10.80 1.05 -11.40
CA ASP A 60 -11.58 2.25 -11.03
C ASP A 60 -12.81 1.93 -10.15
N PHE A 61 -13.44 0.77 -10.33
CA PHE A 61 -14.60 0.35 -9.56
C PHE A 61 -14.21 -0.21 -8.19
N TYR A 62 -13.16 -1.01 -8.10
CA TYR A 62 -12.69 -1.58 -6.84
C TYR A 62 -11.89 -0.58 -5.99
N GLU A 63 -11.05 0.24 -6.63
CA GLU A 63 -10.29 1.34 -6.03
C GLU A 63 -11.18 2.39 -5.35
N THR A 64 -12.45 2.45 -5.71
CA THR A 64 -13.39 3.31 -5.00
C THR A 64 -13.53 2.94 -3.52
N PHE A 65 -13.29 1.66 -3.17
CA PHE A 65 -13.50 1.13 -1.82
C PHE A 65 -12.24 0.51 -1.19
N PHE A 66 -11.08 0.53 -1.87
CA PHE A 66 -9.90 -0.29 -1.50
C PHE A 66 -9.47 -0.18 -0.03
N ASN A 67 -9.55 1.00 0.54
CA ASN A 67 -9.11 1.34 1.88
C ASN A 67 -10.22 1.25 2.96
N TRP A 68 -11.46 0.92 2.59
CA TRP A 68 -12.55 0.81 3.57
C TRP A 68 -12.33 -0.32 4.58
N PRO A 69 -11.90 -1.54 4.17
CA PRO A 69 -11.58 -2.57 5.16
C PRO A 69 -10.28 -2.24 5.93
N GLN A 70 -9.36 -1.44 5.37
CA GLN A 70 -8.20 -0.94 6.11
C GLN A 70 -8.63 0.00 7.25
N LEU A 71 -9.60 0.88 7.00
CA LEU A 71 -10.20 1.71 8.06
C LEU A 71 -10.87 0.85 9.15
N TYR A 72 -11.57 -0.22 8.78
CA TYR A 72 -12.10 -1.19 9.75
C TYR A 72 -10.97 -1.83 10.59
N LEU A 73 -9.89 -2.28 9.94
CA LEU A 73 -8.71 -2.87 10.58
C LEU A 73 -7.99 -1.90 11.53
N LEU A 74 -8.09 -0.59 11.30
CA LEU A 74 -7.52 0.46 12.15
C LEU A 74 -8.38 0.75 13.40
N GLY A 75 -9.68 0.44 13.37
CA GLY A 75 -10.63 0.75 14.46
C GLY A 75 -11.83 1.60 14.03
N GLY A 76 -12.13 1.65 12.73
CA GLY A 76 -13.35 2.22 12.19
C GLY A 76 -14.60 1.42 12.59
N ALA A 77 -15.77 1.94 12.23
CA ALA A 77 -17.08 1.44 12.68
C ALA A 77 -17.31 -0.07 12.49
N ASP A 78 -18.20 -0.62 13.33
CA ASP A 78 -18.51 -2.06 13.37
C ASP A 78 -19.12 -2.61 12.08
N ASP A 79 -20.01 -1.85 11.48
CA ASP A 79 -20.70 -2.22 10.25
C ASP A 79 -19.84 -2.03 8.98
N LEU A 80 -18.73 -1.29 9.05
CA LEU A 80 -17.92 -0.95 7.87
C LEU A 80 -17.37 -2.18 7.13
N LEU A 81 -17.05 -3.28 7.84
CA LEU A 81 -16.62 -4.50 7.18
C LEU A 81 -17.73 -5.10 6.33
N ALA A 82 -18.94 -5.24 6.88
CA ALA A 82 -20.09 -5.75 6.13
C ALA A 82 -20.44 -4.87 4.93
N GLU A 83 -20.28 -3.55 5.07
CA GLU A 83 -20.47 -2.60 3.98
C GLU A 83 -19.40 -2.75 2.89
N SER A 84 -18.14 -2.96 3.27
CA SER A 84 -17.04 -3.22 2.33
C SER A 84 -17.26 -4.51 1.56
N GLU A 85 -17.70 -5.58 2.24
CA GLU A 85 -18.04 -6.87 1.64
C GLU A 85 -19.22 -6.72 0.65
N ARG A 86 -20.27 -5.98 1.03
CA ARG A 86 -21.41 -5.68 0.15
C ARG A 86 -20.96 -4.95 -1.12
N HIS A 87 -20.09 -3.95 -0.98
CA HIS A 87 -19.58 -3.20 -2.15
C HIS A 87 -18.69 -4.06 -3.04
N TRP A 88 -17.83 -4.90 -2.47
CA TRP A 88 -17.06 -5.87 -3.25
C TRP A 88 -17.98 -6.78 -4.07
N GLU A 89 -19.01 -7.37 -3.45
CA GLU A 89 -19.95 -8.26 -4.14
C GLU A 89 -20.77 -7.52 -5.21
N GLY A 90 -21.26 -6.32 -4.90
CA GLY A 90 -22.01 -5.48 -5.82
C GLY A 90 -21.19 -5.12 -7.06
N VAL A 91 -20.00 -4.57 -6.85
CA VAL A 91 -19.05 -4.23 -7.93
C VAL A 91 -18.67 -5.48 -8.74
N THR A 92 -18.40 -6.62 -8.09
CA THR A 92 -18.08 -7.88 -8.79
C THR A 92 -19.21 -8.30 -9.73
N ARG A 93 -20.47 -8.26 -9.25
CA ARG A 93 -21.64 -8.55 -10.10
C ARG A 93 -21.80 -7.53 -11.23
N GLN A 94 -21.55 -6.26 -10.95
CA GLN A 94 -21.59 -5.19 -11.95
C GLN A 94 -20.59 -5.41 -13.08
N LEU A 95 -19.33 -5.63 -12.74
CA LEU A 95 -18.25 -5.86 -13.71
C LEU A 95 -18.41 -7.19 -14.46
N THR A 96 -18.96 -8.22 -13.81
CA THR A 96 -19.38 -9.46 -14.47
C THR A 96 -20.46 -9.17 -15.52
N GLY A 97 -21.48 -8.37 -15.18
CA GLY A 97 -22.53 -7.96 -16.11
C GLY A 97 -22.04 -7.08 -17.26
N LEU A 98 -20.94 -6.35 -17.06
CA LEU A 98 -20.23 -5.59 -18.09
C LEU A 98 -19.28 -6.45 -18.93
N GLY A 99 -19.14 -7.74 -18.62
CA GLY A 99 -18.29 -8.68 -19.35
C GLY A 99 -16.79 -8.54 -19.07
N MET A 100 -16.42 -7.82 -18.01
CA MET A 100 -15.03 -7.59 -17.62
C MET A 100 -14.46 -8.73 -16.79
N LEU A 101 -15.30 -9.37 -15.96
CA LEU A 101 -14.89 -10.46 -15.08
C LEU A 101 -15.38 -11.81 -15.60
N ARG A 102 -14.61 -12.85 -15.30
CA ARG A 102 -15.00 -14.25 -15.42
C ARG A 102 -14.65 -14.95 -14.11
N GLU A 103 -15.61 -15.68 -13.55
CA GLU A 103 -15.45 -16.40 -12.27
C GLU A 103 -14.98 -15.48 -11.10
N GLU A 104 -15.54 -14.26 -11.08
CA GLU A 104 -15.23 -13.18 -10.12
C GLU A 104 -13.84 -12.53 -10.27
N TYR A 105 -13.05 -12.90 -11.27
CA TYR A 105 -11.71 -12.37 -11.50
C TYR A 105 -11.58 -11.66 -12.85
N GLU A 106 -10.61 -10.76 -12.98
CA GLU A 106 -10.28 -10.05 -14.22
C GLU A 106 -10.09 -11.03 -15.37
N ARG A 107 -10.67 -10.75 -16.55
CA ARG A 107 -10.53 -11.65 -17.70
C ARG A 107 -9.12 -11.63 -18.28
N GLY A 108 -8.54 -10.44 -18.40
CA GLY A 108 -7.23 -10.26 -19.01
C GLY A 108 -6.83 -8.80 -19.12
N TYR A 109 -6.11 -8.28 -18.13
CA TYR A 109 -5.54 -6.93 -18.11
C TYR A 109 -4.15 -6.94 -17.46
N ASP A 110 -3.44 -5.82 -17.40
CA ASP A 110 -2.11 -5.80 -16.82
C ASP A 110 -2.11 -5.81 -15.28
N TRP A 111 -0.99 -6.25 -14.70
CA TRP A 111 -0.85 -6.35 -13.25
C TRP A 111 -0.67 -5.02 -12.52
N PHE A 112 -0.36 -3.93 -13.22
CA PHE A 112 -0.34 -2.61 -12.60
C PHE A 112 -1.75 -2.26 -12.09
N HIS A 113 -2.79 -2.50 -12.90
CA HIS A 113 -4.18 -2.25 -12.53
C HIS A 113 -4.86 -3.43 -11.79
N GLN A 114 -4.52 -4.69 -12.10
CA GLN A 114 -5.02 -5.81 -11.29
C GLN A 114 -4.54 -5.70 -9.83
N GLY A 115 -3.28 -5.28 -9.62
CA GLY A 115 -2.74 -5.03 -8.29
C GLY A 115 -3.56 -3.98 -7.51
N GLU A 116 -3.95 -2.89 -8.18
CA GLU A 116 -4.81 -1.84 -7.61
C GLU A 116 -6.20 -2.38 -7.24
N SER A 117 -6.80 -3.16 -8.14
CA SER A 117 -8.10 -3.81 -7.93
C SER A 117 -8.11 -4.72 -6.69
N LEU A 118 -7.00 -5.44 -6.47
CA LEU A 118 -6.91 -6.48 -5.44
C LEU A 118 -6.66 -5.95 -4.04
N LEU A 119 -6.31 -4.67 -3.87
CA LEU A 119 -6.13 -4.08 -2.53
C LEU A 119 -7.38 -4.24 -1.64
N LEU A 120 -8.58 -4.02 -2.21
CA LEU A 120 -9.85 -4.24 -1.51
C LEU A 120 -9.93 -5.68 -0.99
N LEU A 121 -9.62 -6.66 -1.85
CA LEU A 121 -9.63 -8.07 -1.49
C LEU A 121 -8.61 -8.39 -0.40
N TYR A 122 -7.38 -7.85 -0.48
CA TYR A 122 -6.33 -8.12 0.51
C TYR A 122 -6.72 -7.62 1.90
N PHE A 123 -7.29 -6.41 2.00
CA PHE A 123 -7.77 -5.91 3.29
C PHE A 123 -8.99 -6.67 3.80
N LEU A 124 -9.88 -7.15 2.92
CA LEU A 124 -10.98 -8.05 3.30
C LEU A 124 -10.46 -9.39 3.84
N CYS A 125 -9.43 -9.97 3.19
CA CYS A 125 -8.76 -11.19 3.67
C CYS A 125 -8.13 -10.96 5.04
N MET A 126 -7.43 -9.83 5.24
CA MET A 126 -6.84 -9.49 6.53
C MET A 126 -7.89 -9.24 7.63
N ALA A 127 -9.04 -8.67 7.29
CA ALA A 127 -10.11 -8.36 8.24
C ALA A 127 -10.98 -9.58 8.61
N ALA A 128 -11.18 -10.51 7.67
CA ALA A 128 -12.00 -11.70 7.85
C ALA A 128 -11.47 -12.92 7.09
N PRO A 129 -10.34 -13.51 7.54
CA PRO A 129 -9.59 -14.52 6.79
C PRO A 129 -10.45 -15.71 6.33
N GLU A 130 -11.23 -16.29 7.23
CA GLU A 130 -12.03 -17.48 6.92
C GLU A 130 -13.14 -17.22 5.89
N ARG A 131 -13.70 -16.01 5.84
CA ARG A 131 -14.77 -15.66 4.89
C ARG A 131 -14.26 -15.46 3.47
N TRP A 132 -12.99 -15.08 3.33
CA TRP A 132 -12.38 -14.70 2.06
C TRP A 132 -11.36 -15.72 1.52
N ARG A 133 -11.00 -16.72 2.35
CA ARG A 133 -10.04 -17.79 2.07
C ARG A 133 -10.24 -18.48 0.71
N GLU A 134 -11.43 -19.03 0.47
CA GLU A 134 -11.70 -19.82 -0.74
C GLU A 134 -11.45 -19.01 -2.02
N ARG A 135 -11.93 -17.76 -2.02
CA ARG A 135 -11.81 -16.86 -3.17
C ARG A 135 -10.36 -16.45 -3.43
N ALA A 136 -9.64 -16.05 -2.38
CA ALA A 136 -8.24 -15.66 -2.50
C ALA A 136 -7.36 -16.81 -3.00
N VAL A 137 -7.60 -18.03 -2.51
CA VAL A 137 -6.93 -19.24 -3.00
C VAL A 137 -7.25 -19.49 -4.47
N ARG A 138 -8.53 -19.47 -4.86
CA ARG A 138 -8.92 -19.69 -6.26
C ARG A 138 -8.26 -18.69 -7.22
N PHE A 139 -8.11 -17.44 -6.80
CA PHE A 139 -7.43 -16.41 -7.59
C PHE A 139 -5.92 -16.64 -7.68
N ALA A 140 -5.26 -17.02 -6.57
CA ALA A 140 -3.82 -17.34 -6.59
C ALA A 140 -3.50 -18.58 -7.46
N GLU A 141 -4.36 -19.60 -7.44
CA GLU A 141 -4.18 -20.81 -8.25
C GLU A 141 -4.18 -20.54 -9.77
N LEU A 142 -4.76 -19.42 -10.23
CA LEU A 142 -4.62 -18.98 -11.63
C LEU A 142 -3.15 -18.82 -12.07
N TYR A 143 -2.24 -18.57 -11.13
CA TYR A 143 -0.82 -18.32 -11.37
C TYR A 143 0.08 -19.42 -10.81
N VAL A 144 -0.37 -20.11 -9.76
CA VAL A 144 0.41 -21.13 -9.07
C VAL A 144 0.25 -22.50 -9.72
N ASP A 145 -0.97 -22.89 -10.13
CA ASP A 145 -1.20 -24.12 -10.88
C ASP A 145 -0.98 -23.86 -12.39
N PRO A 146 0.04 -24.47 -13.01
CA PRO A 146 0.32 -24.29 -14.44
C PRO A 146 -0.83 -24.73 -15.36
N ALA A 147 -1.80 -25.52 -14.87
CA ALA A 147 -2.98 -25.93 -15.63
C ALA A 147 -3.86 -24.74 -16.06
N HIS A 148 -3.83 -23.62 -15.33
CA HIS A 148 -4.53 -22.39 -15.71
C HIS A 148 -3.83 -21.61 -16.83
N GLY A 149 -2.56 -21.90 -17.11
CA GLY A 149 -1.85 -21.40 -18.28
C GLY A 149 -1.29 -19.98 -18.17
N ASN A 150 -1.45 -19.27 -17.04
CA ASN A 150 -0.80 -17.96 -16.84
C ASN A 150 0.71 -18.10 -16.57
N TYR A 151 1.14 -19.18 -15.92
CA TYR A 151 2.53 -19.41 -15.53
C TYR A 151 3.21 -20.49 -16.36
N ASP A 152 4.46 -20.24 -16.76
CA ASP A 152 5.35 -21.22 -17.37
C ASP A 152 6.47 -21.58 -16.38
N PRO A 153 6.42 -22.78 -15.75
CA PRO A 153 7.46 -23.20 -14.81
C PRO A 153 8.79 -23.53 -15.50
N ALA A 154 8.82 -23.83 -16.80
CA ALA A 154 10.07 -24.16 -17.49
C ALA A 154 10.99 -22.94 -17.61
N HIS A 155 10.39 -21.78 -17.93
CA HIS A 155 11.12 -20.52 -18.05
C HIS A 155 10.92 -19.59 -16.85
N ARG A 156 10.09 -19.98 -15.87
CA ARG A 156 9.79 -19.20 -14.65
C ARG A 156 9.27 -17.80 -14.99
N ILE A 157 8.23 -17.75 -15.81
CA ILE A 157 7.60 -16.52 -16.31
C ILE A 157 6.08 -16.57 -16.24
N ILE A 158 5.46 -15.40 -16.06
CA ILE A 158 4.06 -15.20 -16.43
C ILE A 158 4.02 -14.94 -17.94
N ARG A 159 3.17 -15.67 -18.65
CA ARG A 159 3.30 -15.85 -20.12
C ARG A 159 2.89 -14.64 -20.96
N ARG A 160 2.17 -13.69 -20.40
CA ARG A 160 1.61 -12.54 -21.11
C ARG A 160 1.52 -11.31 -20.21
N PRO A 161 1.66 -10.08 -20.73
CA PRO A 161 1.45 -8.87 -19.91
C PRO A 161 -0.01 -8.63 -19.54
N HIS A 162 -0.96 -8.93 -20.43
CA HIS A 162 -2.38 -9.01 -20.07
C HIS A 162 -2.75 -10.47 -19.85
N ASN A 163 -3.12 -10.80 -18.63
CA ASN A 163 -3.39 -12.16 -18.17
C ASN A 163 -4.53 -12.15 -17.14
N GLY A 164 -5.03 -13.31 -16.74
CA GLY A 164 -6.15 -13.39 -15.81
C GLY A 164 -6.92 -14.70 -15.92
N SER A 165 -8.23 -14.64 -15.76
CA SER A 165 -9.13 -15.80 -15.76
C SER A 165 -9.51 -16.30 -17.16
N ASP A 166 -9.25 -15.55 -18.22
CA ASP A 166 -9.60 -15.91 -19.61
C ASP A 166 -8.34 -16.20 -20.44
N PRO A 167 -7.90 -17.47 -20.57
CA PRO A 167 -6.70 -17.81 -21.32
C PRO A 167 -6.82 -17.55 -22.83
N SER A 168 -8.03 -17.28 -23.33
CA SER A 168 -8.29 -16.94 -24.73
C SER A 168 -8.13 -15.45 -25.04
N ARG A 169 -8.04 -14.59 -24.02
CA ARG A 169 -7.89 -13.13 -24.19
C ARG A 169 -6.42 -12.78 -24.39
N GLU A 170 -5.94 -12.92 -25.63
CA GLU A 170 -4.51 -12.73 -25.98
C GLU A 170 -4.15 -11.28 -26.35
N GLY A 171 -2.86 -10.94 -26.36
CA GLY A 171 -2.37 -9.60 -26.72
C GLY A 171 -2.68 -8.53 -25.67
N LEU A 172 -2.58 -7.25 -26.04
CA LEU A 172 -2.78 -6.11 -25.13
C LEU A 172 -4.16 -5.43 -25.27
N PHE A 173 -4.87 -5.66 -26.37
CA PHE A 173 -6.14 -5.01 -26.69
C PHE A 173 -7.00 -5.91 -27.58
N ASP A 174 -8.32 -5.72 -27.54
CA ASP A 174 -9.29 -6.57 -28.27
C ASP A 174 -9.57 -6.10 -29.72
N GLY A 175 -9.02 -4.95 -30.14
CA GLY A 175 -9.22 -4.35 -31.47
C GLY A 175 -7.99 -4.38 -32.39
N ASP A 176 -8.04 -3.59 -33.47
CA ASP A 176 -6.94 -3.53 -34.45
C ASP A 176 -5.71 -2.76 -33.95
N ALA A 177 -5.91 -1.81 -33.02
CA ALA A 177 -4.85 -0.99 -32.42
C ALA A 177 -5.14 -0.69 -30.95
N TYR A 178 -4.10 -0.32 -30.21
CA TYR A 178 -4.22 0.12 -28.83
C TYR A 178 -5.09 1.40 -28.75
N PRO A 179 -6.04 1.48 -27.81
CA PRO A 179 -7.06 2.55 -27.77
C PRO A 179 -6.53 3.86 -27.15
N TRP A 180 -5.52 4.47 -27.76
CA TRP A 180 -4.85 5.68 -27.24
C TRP A 180 -5.79 6.85 -26.96
N LEU A 181 -5.70 7.41 -25.75
CA LEU A 181 -6.25 8.74 -25.50
C LEU A 181 -5.25 9.82 -25.98
N PRO A 182 -5.70 10.88 -26.69
CA PRO A 182 -4.79 11.96 -27.12
C PRO A 182 -3.99 12.60 -25.98
N GLN A 183 -4.53 12.59 -24.76
CA GLN A 183 -3.85 13.10 -23.57
C GLN A 183 -2.75 12.16 -23.08
N GLU A 184 -3.01 10.85 -23.06
CA GLU A 184 -2.03 9.82 -22.73
C GLU A 184 -0.83 9.88 -23.67
N ALA A 185 -1.08 9.97 -24.98
CA ALA A 185 -0.02 10.10 -25.98
C ALA A 185 0.80 11.40 -25.83
N ARG A 186 0.19 12.50 -25.38
CA ARG A 186 0.92 13.74 -25.08
C ARG A 186 1.75 13.64 -23.79
N MET A 187 1.28 12.85 -22.83
CA MET A 187 1.91 12.70 -21.52
C MET A 187 3.08 11.72 -21.57
N TYR A 188 2.89 10.57 -22.23
CA TYR A 188 3.84 9.47 -22.21
C TYR A 188 4.54 9.21 -23.54
N GLY A 189 4.10 9.84 -24.63
CA GLY A 189 4.57 9.50 -25.97
C GLY A 189 3.99 8.18 -26.46
N TYR A 190 4.70 7.52 -27.39
CA TYR A 190 4.29 6.25 -28.00
C TYR A 190 5.32 5.15 -27.66
N PRO A 191 4.88 3.89 -27.48
CA PRO A 191 5.78 2.77 -27.30
C PRO A 191 6.52 2.46 -28.60
N LEU A 192 7.61 1.69 -28.50
CA LEU A 192 8.39 1.26 -29.66
C LEU A 192 8.87 2.43 -30.55
N GLU A 193 9.26 3.56 -29.94
CA GLU A 193 9.61 4.81 -30.66
C GLU A 193 10.66 4.56 -31.76
N TRP A 194 11.59 3.61 -31.56
CA TRP A 194 12.62 3.22 -32.55
C TRP A 194 12.08 2.59 -33.83
N LEU A 195 10.83 2.10 -33.84
CA LEU A 195 10.15 1.56 -35.03
C LEU A 195 9.28 2.60 -35.74
N THR A 196 8.96 3.71 -35.08
CA THR A 196 8.07 4.74 -35.63
C THR A 196 8.81 5.52 -36.74
N SER A 197 8.23 5.63 -37.94
CA SER A 197 8.71 6.59 -38.95
C SER A 197 7.90 7.87 -38.90
N ARG A 198 8.54 9.00 -39.18
CA ARG A 198 7.93 10.35 -39.24
C ARG A 198 6.81 10.51 -40.29
N GLU A 199 6.46 9.47 -41.04
CA GLU A 199 5.59 9.53 -42.21
C GLU A 199 4.10 9.28 -41.92
N HIS A 200 3.71 8.81 -40.73
CA HIS A 200 2.31 8.54 -40.38
C HIS A 200 1.88 9.24 -39.08
N PRO A 201 0.61 9.70 -38.96
CA PRO A 201 0.07 10.17 -37.69
C PRO A 201 0.07 9.01 -36.67
N PRO A 202 0.74 9.14 -35.52
CA PRO A 202 0.98 8.01 -34.61
C PRO A 202 -0.30 7.28 -34.15
N GLY A 203 -1.42 7.99 -33.94
CA GLY A 203 -2.69 7.40 -33.48
C GLY A 203 -3.46 6.56 -34.52
N ARG A 204 -2.95 6.45 -35.76
CA ARG A 204 -3.53 5.59 -36.81
C ARG A 204 -2.48 4.69 -37.45
N ASP A 205 -1.30 4.58 -36.85
CA ASP A 205 -0.20 3.84 -37.42
C ASP A 205 -0.39 2.32 -37.19
N PRO A 206 -0.70 1.52 -38.24
CA PRO A 206 -0.87 0.07 -38.11
C PRO A 206 0.41 -0.62 -37.61
N ARG A 207 1.58 0.03 -37.70
CA ARG A 207 2.85 -0.49 -37.19
C ARG A 207 2.89 -0.55 -35.67
N LEU A 208 2.24 0.39 -34.96
CA LEU A 208 2.16 0.32 -33.51
C LEU A 208 1.24 -0.82 -33.06
N GLY A 209 0.10 -1.04 -33.71
CA GLY A 209 -0.81 -2.12 -33.36
C GLY A 209 -0.19 -3.52 -33.52
N GLU A 210 0.34 -3.81 -34.73
CA GLU A 210 0.92 -5.12 -35.03
C GLU A 210 2.21 -5.38 -34.23
N GLU A 211 3.13 -4.41 -34.19
CA GLU A 211 4.40 -4.61 -33.48
C GLU A 211 4.19 -4.67 -31.96
N MET A 212 3.23 -3.93 -31.38
CA MET A 212 2.88 -4.11 -29.96
C MET A 212 2.33 -5.51 -29.71
N ARG A 213 1.42 -6.03 -30.57
CA ARG A 213 0.91 -7.41 -30.42
C ARG A 213 2.05 -8.42 -30.47
N ARG A 214 2.97 -8.28 -31.42
CA ARG A 214 4.09 -9.19 -31.61
C ARG A 214 5.16 -9.11 -30.52
N ARG A 215 5.51 -7.90 -30.06
CA ARG A 215 6.68 -7.64 -29.19
C ARG A 215 6.34 -7.44 -27.72
N MET A 216 5.16 -6.90 -27.44
CA MET A 216 4.69 -6.56 -26.09
C MET A 216 3.44 -7.35 -25.67
N GLY A 217 2.83 -8.13 -26.57
CA GLY A 217 1.60 -8.89 -26.28
C GLY A 217 1.83 -10.30 -25.75
N VAL A 218 3.09 -10.75 -25.66
CA VAL A 218 3.49 -12.08 -25.21
C VAL A 218 4.79 -12.01 -24.39
N GLY A 219 5.02 -13.01 -23.55
CA GLY A 219 6.13 -13.02 -22.61
C GLY A 219 5.80 -12.31 -21.30
N ASP A 220 6.78 -12.27 -20.41
CA ASP A 220 6.65 -11.62 -19.11
C ASP A 220 7.02 -10.14 -19.18
N THR A 221 6.50 -9.37 -18.23
CA THR A 221 6.86 -7.98 -18.03
C THR A 221 7.08 -7.67 -16.55
N ALA A 222 7.87 -6.65 -16.23
CA ALA A 222 8.20 -6.31 -14.84
C ALA A 222 6.95 -6.07 -13.99
N VAL A 223 5.85 -5.52 -14.53
CA VAL A 223 4.64 -5.29 -13.71
C VAL A 223 3.95 -6.56 -13.24
N ASN A 224 4.15 -7.70 -13.91
CA ASN A 224 3.63 -8.99 -13.45
C ASN A 224 4.24 -9.44 -12.11
N LEU A 225 5.37 -8.87 -11.69
CA LEU A 225 5.94 -9.08 -10.35
C LEU A 225 4.92 -8.77 -9.23
N ALA A 226 3.99 -7.85 -9.45
CA ALA A 226 2.91 -7.54 -8.51
C ALA A 226 1.99 -8.73 -8.18
N THR A 227 1.94 -9.77 -9.02
CA THR A 227 1.26 -11.06 -8.74
C THR A 227 1.70 -11.66 -7.41
N SER A 228 2.93 -11.38 -6.99
CA SER A 228 3.49 -11.85 -5.73
C SER A 228 2.66 -11.44 -4.52
N GLY A 229 1.95 -10.31 -4.58
CA GLY A 229 1.00 -9.91 -3.53
C GLY A 229 -0.17 -10.90 -3.40
N LEU A 230 -0.75 -11.33 -4.52
CA LEU A 230 -1.87 -12.27 -4.53
C LEU A 230 -1.46 -13.63 -3.97
N VAL A 231 -0.27 -14.11 -4.37
CA VAL A 231 0.27 -15.38 -3.90
C VAL A 231 0.67 -15.31 -2.42
N LEU A 232 1.25 -14.19 -1.97
CA LEU A 232 1.50 -13.95 -0.54
C LEU A 232 0.19 -13.95 0.26
N ASN A 233 -0.87 -13.31 -0.23
CA ASN A 233 -2.17 -13.30 0.43
C ASN A 233 -2.71 -14.73 0.64
N ALA A 234 -2.59 -15.60 -0.37
CA ALA A 234 -2.95 -17.02 -0.26
C ALA A 234 -2.06 -17.78 0.74
N PHE A 235 -0.76 -17.49 0.79
CA PHE A 235 0.14 -18.03 1.83
C PHE A 235 -0.28 -17.61 3.23
N LEU A 236 -0.55 -16.32 3.47
CA LEU A 236 -0.95 -15.80 4.78
C LEU A 236 -2.27 -16.40 5.29
N LEU A 237 -3.18 -16.74 4.37
CA LEU A 237 -4.41 -17.44 4.67
C LEU A 237 -4.14 -18.90 5.04
N THR A 238 -3.36 -19.62 4.23
CA THR A 238 -3.32 -21.10 4.24
C THR A 238 -2.13 -21.71 4.95
N GLY A 239 -0.98 -21.04 4.97
CA GLY A 239 0.31 -21.60 5.36
C GLY A 239 0.86 -22.66 4.38
N ASP A 240 0.25 -22.85 3.20
CA ASP A 240 0.69 -23.87 2.23
C ASP A 240 2.05 -23.49 1.61
N GLY A 241 3.02 -24.39 1.78
CA GLY A 241 4.39 -24.22 1.30
C GLY A 241 4.51 -24.02 -0.21
N ARG A 242 3.55 -24.49 -1.03
CA ARG A 242 3.56 -24.29 -2.49
C ARG A 242 3.61 -22.81 -2.87
N TYR A 243 2.88 -21.95 -2.15
CA TYR A 243 2.86 -20.51 -2.40
C TYR A 243 4.20 -19.85 -2.08
N ARG A 244 4.84 -20.26 -0.97
CA ARG A 244 6.19 -19.82 -0.61
C ARG A 244 7.19 -20.23 -1.68
N ASP A 245 7.13 -21.49 -2.12
CA ASP A 245 8.09 -22.03 -3.08
C ASP A 245 7.93 -21.36 -4.46
N TRP A 246 6.69 -21.11 -4.90
CA TRP A 246 6.40 -20.34 -6.11
C TRP A 246 6.95 -18.90 -6.04
N LEU A 247 6.75 -18.21 -4.90
CA LEU A 247 7.29 -16.87 -4.68
C LEU A 247 8.81 -16.85 -4.78
N ALA A 248 9.48 -17.79 -4.10
CA ALA A 248 10.94 -17.90 -4.14
C ALA A 248 11.46 -18.16 -5.56
N GLU A 249 10.79 -19.04 -6.32
CA GLU A 249 11.19 -19.40 -7.69
C GLU A 249 10.96 -18.25 -8.68
N TYR A 250 9.75 -17.67 -8.69
CA TYR A 250 9.39 -16.62 -9.64
C TYR A 250 10.19 -15.34 -9.41
N VAL A 251 10.20 -14.85 -8.16
CA VAL A 251 10.94 -13.63 -7.81
C VAL A 251 12.45 -13.87 -7.92
N GLY A 252 12.92 -15.07 -7.57
CA GLY A 252 14.32 -15.47 -7.74
C GLY A 252 14.78 -15.41 -9.19
N ALA A 253 13.95 -15.87 -10.14
CA ALA A 253 14.25 -15.81 -11.56
C ALA A 253 14.37 -14.35 -12.07
N TRP A 254 13.52 -13.45 -11.60
CA TRP A 254 13.64 -12.02 -11.90
C TRP A 254 14.88 -11.39 -11.29
N ARG A 255 15.26 -11.78 -10.06
CA ARG A 255 16.51 -11.33 -9.43
C ARG A 255 17.75 -11.81 -10.20
N GLU A 256 17.74 -13.05 -10.70
CA GLU A 256 18.80 -13.58 -11.57
C GLU A 256 18.92 -12.74 -12.86
N ARG A 257 17.79 -12.42 -13.50
CA ARG A 257 17.75 -11.57 -14.71
C ARG A 257 18.25 -10.16 -14.43
N ALA A 258 17.83 -9.54 -13.33
CA ALA A 258 18.32 -8.23 -12.90
C ALA A 258 19.83 -8.26 -12.68
N ARG A 259 20.36 -9.26 -11.98
CA ARG A 259 21.81 -9.43 -11.77
C ARG A 259 22.58 -9.58 -13.08
N ALA A 260 22.04 -10.33 -14.04
CA ALA A 260 22.62 -10.45 -15.38
C ALA A 260 22.55 -9.14 -16.19
N ASN A 261 21.64 -8.23 -15.82
CA ASN A 261 21.44 -6.92 -16.40
C ASN A 261 21.99 -5.79 -15.50
N ASN A 262 23.18 -6.00 -14.93
CA ASN A 262 23.89 -5.03 -14.08
C ASN A 262 23.11 -4.54 -12.82
N GLY A 263 22.20 -5.37 -12.31
CA GLY A 263 21.36 -5.05 -11.16
C GLY A 263 20.07 -4.31 -11.51
N ILE A 264 19.88 -3.89 -12.76
CA ILE A 264 18.65 -3.22 -13.20
C ILE A 264 17.63 -4.28 -13.62
N VAL A 265 16.43 -4.26 -13.03
CA VAL A 265 15.34 -5.17 -13.40
C VAL A 265 14.98 -4.93 -14.86
N PRO A 266 15.10 -5.92 -15.77
CA PRO A 266 14.57 -5.77 -17.13
C PRO A 266 13.06 -5.60 -17.10
N ASP A 267 12.43 -5.02 -18.12
CA ASP A 267 10.97 -4.87 -18.16
C ASP A 267 10.24 -5.88 -19.06
N ASN A 268 11.00 -6.78 -19.69
CA ASN A 268 10.47 -7.75 -20.63
C ASN A 268 11.29 -9.06 -20.65
N VAL A 269 10.59 -10.18 -20.82
CA VAL A 269 11.16 -11.52 -21.01
C VAL A 269 10.35 -12.25 -22.08
N ALA A 270 11.01 -12.72 -23.14
CA ALA A 270 10.34 -13.46 -24.22
C ALA A 270 9.81 -14.83 -23.73
N PRO A 271 8.90 -15.49 -24.49
CA PRO A 271 8.35 -16.80 -24.11
C PRO A 271 9.39 -17.92 -23.91
N ASP A 272 10.59 -17.78 -24.47
CA ASP A 272 11.71 -18.72 -24.28
C ASP A 272 12.61 -18.37 -23.08
N GLY A 273 12.21 -17.39 -22.27
CA GLY A 273 12.97 -16.92 -21.11
C GLY A 273 14.04 -15.86 -21.42
N THR A 274 14.23 -15.46 -22.69
CA THR A 274 15.25 -14.50 -23.10
C THR A 274 14.82 -13.05 -22.81
N VAL A 275 15.58 -12.34 -21.98
CA VAL A 275 15.42 -10.88 -21.78
C VAL A 275 15.68 -10.15 -23.10
N GLY A 276 14.76 -9.26 -23.51
CA GLY A 276 14.90 -8.51 -24.77
C GLY A 276 14.69 -9.32 -26.05
N GLY A 277 14.30 -10.61 -25.95
CA GLY A 277 14.24 -11.52 -27.09
C GLY A 277 13.30 -11.06 -28.22
N LEU A 278 12.24 -10.32 -27.90
CA LEU A 278 11.29 -9.75 -28.88
C LEU A 278 11.49 -8.25 -29.13
N LEU A 279 12.46 -7.63 -28.47
CA LEU A 279 12.73 -6.19 -28.50
C LEU A 279 14.14 -5.87 -29.03
N ASP A 280 14.63 -6.73 -29.93
CA ASP A 280 15.92 -6.62 -30.60
C ASP A 280 17.10 -6.54 -29.59
N GLY A 281 17.00 -7.28 -28.48
CA GLY A 281 18.01 -7.32 -27.42
C GLY A 281 17.87 -6.21 -26.36
N ARG A 282 16.88 -5.32 -26.46
CA ARG A 282 16.63 -4.30 -25.43
C ARG A 282 16.02 -4.93 -24.18
N TRP A 283 16.70 -4.78 -23.05
CA TRP A 283 16.19 -5.17 -21.72
C TRP A 283 15.03 -4.28 -21.24
N TYR A 284 14.77 -3.18 -21.96
CA TYR A 284 13.65 -2.26 -21.78
C TYR A 284 12.72 -2.28 -23.00
N GLY A 285 11.52 -1.72 -22.88
CA GLY A 285 10.54 -1.61 -23.97
C GLY A 285 9.23 -2.37 -23.75
N GLY A 286 9.12 -3.13 -22.65
CA GLY A 286 7.94 -3.88 -22.26
C GLY A 286 6.74 -3.01 -21.87
N HIS A 287 5.56 -3.64 -21.81
CA HIS A 287 4.32 -2.98 -21.39
C HIS A 287 4.42 -2.49 -19.94
N TYR A 288 4.12 -1.22 -19.66
CA TYR A 288 4.33 -0.60 -18.35
C TYR A 288 5.80 -0.69 -17.85
N GLY A 289 6.73 -0.77 -18.80
CA GLY A 289 8.17 -0.85 -18.56
C GLY A 289 8.87 0.50 -18.51
N TRP A 290 10.20 0.46 -18.59
CA TRP A 290 11.11 1.60 -18.48
C TRP A 290 10.87 2.67 -19.55
N SER A 291 10.54 2.27 -20.77
CA SER A 291 10.32 3.24 -21.85
C SER A 291 8.90 3.79 -21.88
N TRP A 292 7.87 3.03 -21.47
CA TRP A 292 6.48 3.45 -21.61
C TRP A 292 5.49 2.64 -20.72
N PRO A 293 4.46 3.28 -20.14
CA PRO A 293 4.28 4.73 -20.05
C PRO A 293 5.05 5.36 -18.88
N HIS A 294 5.28 4.60 -17.80
CA HIS A 294 5.65 5.19 -16.49
C HIS A 294 7.08 4.92 -16.00
N GLY A 295 7.76 3.88 -16.50
CA GLY A 295 9.09 3.50 -16.02
C GLY A 295 9.14 3.09 -14.54
N TRP A 296 10.06 3.68 -13.76
CA TRP A 296 10.28 3.39 -12.33
C TRP A 296 8.99 3.45 -11.52
N TYR A 297 8.06 4.33 -11.89
CA TYR A 297 6.77 4.42 -11.21
C TYR A 297 5.95 3.12 -11.32
N SER A 298 6.05 2.35 -12.39
CA SER A 298 5.44 1.01 -12.48
C SER A 298 6.40 -0.09 -12.04
N VAL A 299 7.63 -0.08 -12.57
CA VAL A 299 8.63 -1.13 -12.36
C VAL A 299 9.05 -1.21 -10.89
N GLY A 300 9.31 -0.08 -10.25
CA GLY A 300 9.76 -0.01 -8.86
C GLY A 300 8.70 -0.51 -7.87
N HIS A 301 7.42 -0.18 -8.09
CA HIS A 301 6.33 -0.68 -7.25
C HIS A 301 6.16 -2.19 -7.39
N ALA A 302 6.10 -2.72 -8.62
CA ALA A 302 5.96 -4.16 -8.83
C ALA A 302 7.17 -4.94 -8.27
N ALA A 303 8.38 -4.43 -8.48
CA ALA A 303 9.60 -5.05 -7.96
C ALA A 303 9.65 -5.05 -6.43
N VAL A 304 9.24 -3.96 -5.75
CA VAL A 304 9.23 -3.93 -4.28
C VAL A 304 8.14 -4.83 -3.70
N VAL A 305 6.95 -4.93 -4.33
CA VAL A 305 5.91 -5.88 -3.92
C VAL A 305 6.44 -7.31 -3.96
N ALA A 306 7.10 -7.71 -5.05
CA ALA A 306 7.68 -9.03 -5.20
C ALA A 306 8.82 -9.31 -4.22
N ALA A 307 9.76 -8.37 -4.10
CA ALA A 307 10.91 -8.51 -3.20
C ALA A 307 10.47 -8.69 -1.74
N LEU A 308 9.54 -7.86 -1.28
CA LEU A 308 9.01 -7.93 0.08
C LEU A 308 8.20 -9.21 0.31
N ALA A 309 7.40 -9.64 -0.67
CA ALA A 309 6.65 -10.88 -0.57
C ALA A 309 7.57 -12.10 -0.42
N ALA A 310 8.58 -12.22 -1.28
CA ALA A 310 9.55 -13.30 -1.22
C ALA A 310 10.40 -13.25 0.06
N ALA A 311 10.90 -12.09 0.45
CA ALA A 311 11.67 -11.92 1.69
C ALA A 311 10.86 -12.32 2.93
N LEU A 312 9.59 -11.94 2.99
CA LEU A 312 8.71 -12.24 4.13
C LEU A 312 8.44 -13.74 4.31
N VAL A 313 8.22 -14.49 3.22
CA VAL A 313 7.89 -15.93 3.31
C VAL A 313 9.11 -16.85 3.40
N THR A 314 10.27 -16.37 2.96
CA THR A 314 11.53 -17.14 2.99
C THR A 314 12.43 -16.78 4.17
N GLY A 315 12.28 -15.58 4.73
CA GLY A 315 13.23 -15.02 5.70
C GLY A 315 14.55 -14.57 5.08
N ASP A 316 14.67 -14.53 3.76
CA ASP A 316 15.87 -14.14 3.03
C ASP A 316 15.76 -12.71 2.51
N ASP A 317 16.36 -11.75 3.23
CA ASP A 317 16.34 -10.34 2.83
C ASP A 317 17.16 -10.06 1.55
N SER A 318 17.93 -11.04 1.01
CA SER A 318 18.60 -10.86 -0.29
C SER A 318 17.62 -10.73 -1.47
N PHE A 319 16.32 -11.04 -1.28
CA PHE A 319 15.31 -10.73 -2.30
C PHE A 319 15.14 -9.22 -2.53
N THR A 320 15.50 -8.39 -1.55
CA THR A 320 15.48 -6.91 -1.69
C THR A 320 16.52 -6.38 -2.69
N ASP A 321 17.52 -7.19 -3.07
CA ASP A 321 18.49 -6.86 -4.12
C ASP A 321 17.86 -6.88 -5.52
N LEU A 322 16.60 -7.31 -5.67
CA LEU A 322 15.82 -7.05 -6.88
C LEU A 322 15.56 -5.55 -7.08
N VAL A 323 15.51 -4.76 -6.00
CA VAL A 323 15.09 -3.34 -6.05
C VAL A 323 16.27 -2.39 -5.85
N ARG A 324 17.13 -2.68 -4.85
CA ARG A 324 18.17 -1.75 -4.40
C ARG A 324 19.12 -1.27 -5.51
N PRO A 325 19.69 -2.14 -6.38
CA PRO A 325 20.62 -1.68 -7.39
C PRO A 325 19.96 -0.77 -8.44
N ALA A 326 18.72 -1.08 -8.85
CA ALA A 326 17.96 -0.22 -9.77
C ALA A 326 17.62 1.14 -9.12
N LEU A 327 17.26 1.15 -7.83
CA LEU A 327 17.03 2.38 -7.07
C LEU A 327 18.31 3.22 -6.94
N ASP A 328 19.45 2.60 -6.65
CA ASP A 328 20.74 3.28 -6.57
C ASP A 328 21.19 3.83 -7.93
N GLU A 329 20.94 3.10 -9.02
CA GLU A 329 21.23 3.56 -10.38
C GLU A 329 20.44 4.84 -10.71
N ILE A 330 19.11 4.85 -10.54
CA ILE A 330 18.32 6.06 -10.84
C ILE A 330 18.69 7.24 -9.94
N ILE A 331 19.04 6.99 -8.66
CA ILE A 331 19.53 8.04 -7.76
C ILE A 331 20.87 8.59 -8.27
N GLY A 332 21.76 7.72 -8.76
CA GLY A 332 23.05 8.09 -9.32
C GLY A 332 22.97 8.98 -10.56
N HIS A 333 21.88 8.90 -11.33
CA HIS A 333 21.59 9.79 -12.48
C HIS A 333 20.85 11.07 -12.09
N GLY A 334 20.65 11.31 -10.79
CA GLY A 334 19.89 12.44 -10.30
C GLY A 334 20.46 13.81 -10.67
N LYS A 335 19.57 14.78 -10.85
CA LYS A 335 19.89 16.18 -11.20
C LYS A 335 19.16 17.12 -10.27
N VAL A 336 19.83 18.15 -9.77
CA VAL A 336 19.19 19.21 -8.98
C VAL A 336 18.66 20.26 -9.95
N MET A 337 17.33 20.43 -9.97
CA MET A 337 16.63 21.40 -10.82
C MET A 337 15.30 21.79 -10.18
N ALA A 338 14.69 22.91 -10.60
CA ALA A 338 13.31 23.20 -10.23
C ALA A 338 12.36 22.27 -10.99
N PHE A 339 11.24 21.88 -10.40
CA PHE A 339 10.28 20.99 -11.07
C PHE A 339 9.73 21.62 -12.37
N THR A 340 9.62 22.95 -12.42
CA THR A 340 9.22 23.67 -13.65
C THR A 340 10.17 23.50 -14.84
N GLU A 341 11.39 23.02 -14.60
CA GLU A 341 12.41 22.76 -15.63
C GLU A 341 12.47 21.28 -16.02
N ALA A 342 11.79 20.41 -15.28
CA ALA A 342 11.83 18.96 -15.47
C ALA A 342 10.94 18.50 -16.62
N ASP A 343 11.39 17.47 -17.34
CA ASP A 343 10.65 16.79 -18.42
C ASP A 343 9.65 15.74 -17.90
N SER A 344 9.16 15.92 -16.66
CA SER A 344 8.30 14.97 -15.97
C SER A 344 6.99 14.70 -16.71
N SER A 345 6.62 13.42 -16.86
CA SER A 345 5.31 12.97 -17.31
C SER A 345 4.23 13.08 -16.23
N LEU A 346 4.61 13.25 -14.96
CA LEU A 346 3.73 13.27 -13.78
C LEU A 346 3.44 14.70 -13.27
N GLN A 347 3.27 15.66 -14.19
CA GLN A 347 3.04 17.08 -13.89
C GLN A 347 1.88 17.33 -12.91
N SER A 348 0.75 16.65 -13.12
CA SER A 348 -0.46 16.82 -12.30
C SER A 348 -0.27 16.36 -10.85
N LYS A 349 0.57 15.34 -10.63
CA LYS A 349 0.92 14.84 -9.29
C LYS A 349 1.82 15.83 -8.57
N TRP A 350 2.97 16.15 -9.17
CA TRP A 350 3.99 16.95 -8.52
C TRP A 350 3.59 18.40 -8.31
N THR A 351 2.82 18.99 -9.21
CA THR A 351 2.35 20.38 -9.04
C THR A 351 1.48 20.52 -7.78
N VAL A 352 0.63 19.53 -7.50
CA VAL A 352 -0.24 19.54 -6.32
C VAL A 352 0.56 19.22 -5.04
N GLN A 353 1.49 18.26 -5.12
CA GLN A 353 2.30 17.83 -3.98
C GLN A 353 3.37 18.85 -3.59
N LEU A 354 4.04 19.49 -4.56
CA LEU A 354 5.09 20.48 -4.31
C LEU A 354 4.54 21.88 -4.02
N ARG A 355 3.39 22.26 -4.61
CA ARG A 355 2.83 23.61 -4.51
C ARG A 355 3.89 24.66 -4.88
N GLU A 356 4.15 25.65 -4.04
CA GLU A 356 5.15 26.69 -4.29
C GLU A 356 6.57 26.13 -4.50
N ASP A 357 6.87 24.94 -3.95
CA ASP A 357 8.18 24.30 -4.12
C ASP A 357 8.42 23.71 -5.52
N VAL A 358 7.47 23.82 -6.46
CA VAL A 358 7.75 23.55 -7.88
C VAL A 358 8.88 24.42 -8.44
N HIS A 359 9.12 25.58 -7.81
CA HIS A 359 10.19 26.51 -8.15
C HIS A 359 11.48 26.30 -7.34
N THR A 360 11.45 25.44 -6.32
CA THR A 360 12.59 25.17 -5.44
C THR A 360 13.46 24.09 -6.09
N PRO A 361 14.75 24.37 -6.40
CA PRO A 361 15.63 23.36 -6.96
C PRO A 361 15.82 22.20 -5.99
N THR A 362 15.50 20.98 -6.42
CA THR A 362 15.57 19.76 -5.60
C THR A 362 16.08 18.58 -6.45
N LEU A 363 16.53 17.50 -5.82
CA LEU A 363 16.98 16.30 -6.52
C LEU A 363 15.82 15.66 -7.30
N HIS A 364 15.98 15.54 -8.62
CA HIS A 364 15.11 14.78 -9.50
C HIS A 364 15.88 13.57 -10.04
N VAL A 365 15.24 12.41 -10.09
CA VAL A 365 15.78 11.18 -10.68
C VAL A 365 15.02 10.85 -11.98
N PRO A 366 15.64 10.17 -12.95
CA PRO A 366 14.93 9.71 -14.12
C PRO A 366 14.02 8.53 -13.75
N PHE A 367 12.77 8.58 -14.20
CA PHE A 367 11.87 7.43 -14.08
C PHE A 367 11.93 6.54 -15.33
N ARG A 368 12.31 7.08 -16.50
CA ARG A 368 12.22 6.34 -17.76
C ARG A 368 13.56 6.21 -18.47
N TYR A 369 13.65 5.21 -19.33
CA TYR A 369 14.84 4.89 -20.12
C TYR A 369 14.47 4.45 -21.53
N ASP A 370 15.21 4.96 -22.52
CA ASP A 370 15.12 4.53 -23.93
C ASP A 370 16.50 4.57 -24.63
N ASP A 371 16.52 4.45 -25.97
CA ASP A 371 17.75 4.48 -26.79
C ASP A 371 18.57 5.78 -26.61
N ARG A 372 17.97 6.86 -26.09
CA ARG A 372 18.61 8.15 -25.81
C ARG A 372 19.20 8.22 -24.39
N GLY A 373 18.88 7.23 -23.54
CA GLY A 373 19.30 7.16 -22.14
C GLY A 373 18.17 7.49 -21.17
N TRP A 374 18.56 7.95 -19.97
CA TRP A 374 17.66 8.29 -18.87
C TRP A 374 16.91 9.62 -19.09
N PHE A 375 15.59 9.63 -18.90
CA PHE A 375 14.72 10.80 -19.07
C PHE A 375 13.51 10.74 -18.11
N ASP A 376 12.58 11.69 -18.22
CA ASP A 376 11.42 11.83 -17.33
C ASP A 376 11.88 12.04 -15.88
N TYR A 377 12.53 13.17 -15.64
CA TYR A 377 13.09 13.53 -14.35
C TYR A 377 12.00 13.95 -13.37
N ASN A 378 11.94 13.29 -12.22
CA ASN A 378 10.92 13.46 -11.19
C ASN A 378 11.57 13.56 -9.80
N PRO A 379 11.01 14.32 -8.84
CA PRO A 379 11.37 14.12 -7.44
C PRO A 379 11.26 12.65 -7.04
N MET A 380 12.12 12.20 -6.12
CA MET A 380 12.08 10.80 -5.70
C MET A 380 10.74 10.47 -5.03
N LEU A 381 10.06 9.44 -5.55
CA LEU A 381 8.87 8.92 -4.92
C LEU A 381 9.26 8.01 -3.75
N MET A 382 8.91 8.44 -2.53
CA MET A 382 9.38 7.81 -1.30
C MET A 382 8.70 6.47 -0.94
N GLY A 383 7.62 6.09 -1.62
CA GLY A 383 6.92 4.82 -1.35
C GLY A 383 7.82 3.58 -1.41
N VAL A 384 8.66 3.46 -2.44
CA VAL A 384 9.60 2.32 -2.59
C VAL A 384 10.75 2.39 -1.56
N PRO A 385 11.49 3.51 -1.40
CA PRO A 385 12.52 3.62 -0.36
C PRO A 385 11.99 3.37 1.06
N ALA A 386 10.83 3.93 1.41
CA ALA A 386 10.24 3.78 2.73
C ALA A 386 9.78 2.34 2.99
N ALA A 387 9.20 1.66 1.99
CA ALA A 387 8.80 0.26 2.11
C ALA A 387 10.00 -0.67 2.31
N LEU A 388 11.13 -0.43 1.62
CA LEU A 388 12.37 -1.18 1.82
C LEU A 388 12.94 -0.95 3.22
N TRP A 389 13.16 0.32 3.59
CA TRP A 389 13.71 0.68 4.90
C TRP A 389 12.86 0.15 6.06
N HIS A 390 11.53 0.26 5.96
CA HIS A 390 10.64 -0.25 6.99
C HIS A 390 10.74 -1.77 7.14
N HIS A 391 10.79 -2.51 6.02
CA HIS A 391 10.95 -3.97 6.05
C HIS A 391 12.32 -4.34 6.63
N THR A 392 13.41 -3.89 6.03
CA THR A 392 14.75 -4.40 6.35
C THR A 392 15.25 -3.88 7.70
N ALA A 393 14.82 -2.68 8.09
CA ALA A 393 15.38 -1.91 9.19
C ALA A 393 16.92 -1.76 9.09
N SER A 394 17.49 -1.88 7.88
CA SER A 394 18.93 -1.91 7.69
C SER A 394 19.55 -0.50 7.71
N PRO A 395 20.79 -0.34 8.21
CA PRO A 395 21.50 0.94 8.15
C PRO A 395 21.66 1.47 6.72
N GLU A 396 21.85 0.60 5.73
CA GLU A 396 22.06 0.98 4.33
C GLU A 396 20.79 1.58 3.71
N ASP A 397 19.62 1.01 4.00
CA ASP A 397 18.35 1.55 3.51
C ASP A 397 18.01 2.87 4.23
N ARG A 398 18.35 2.99 5.53
CA ARG A 398 18.25 4.27 6.25
C ARG A 398 19.17 5.33 5.63
N GLU A 399 20.43 5.00 5.39
CA GLU A 399 21.40 5.92 4.80
C GLU A 399 20.94 6.40 3.42
N ARG A 400 20.31 5.54 2.62
CA ARG A 400 19.72 5.94 1.33
C ARG A 400 18.65 7.02 1.48
N ILE A 401 17.74 6.87 2.44
CA ILE A 401 16.71 7.89 2.73
C ILE A 401 17.37 9.18 3.23
N GLU A 402 18.36 9.10 4.11
CA GLU A 402 19.07 10.28 4.61
C GLU A 402 19.83 11.03 3.51
N ARG A 403 20.43 10.32 2.54
CA ARG A 403 21.05 10.95 1.36
C ARG A 403 20.02 11.65 0.48
N LEU A 404 18.85 11.04 0.25
CA LEU A 404 17.75 11.68 -0.48
C LEU A 404 17.27 12.93 0.25
N ARG A 405 17.13 12.86 1.57
CA ARG A 405 16.78 13.99 2.42
C ARG A 405 17.79 15.13 2.35
N ALA A 406 19.08 14.81 2.44
CA ALA A 406 20.16 15.80 2.36
C ALA A 406 20.25 16.47 0.97
N ALA A 407 19.83 15.76 -0.08
CA ALA A 407 19.77 16.28 -1.45
C ALA A 407 18.45 17.00 -1.79
N SER A 408 17.50 17.04 -0.86
CA SER A 408 16.22 17.70 -1.05
C SER A 408 16.36 19.22 -0.92
N GLY A 409 15.77 19.94 -1.88
CA GLY A 409 15.66 21.40 -1.84
C GLY A 409 14.55 21.90 -0.90
N HIS A 410 13.57 21.05 -0.58
CA HIS A 410 12.42 21.39 0.26
C HIS A 410 12.53 20.78 1.66
N ASP A 411 11.85 21.41 2.63
CA ASP A 411 11.84 20.98 4.03
C ASP A 411 10.94 19.74 4.23
N TRP A 412 11.57 18.59 4.49
CA TRP A 412 10.90 17.32 4.75
C TRP A 412 9.96 17.35 5.96
N ARG A 413 10.08 18.32 6.86
CA ARG A 413 9.16 18.46 8.01
C ARG A 413 7.78 18.96 7.60
N THR A 414 7.65 19.50 6.38
CA THR A 414 6.43 20.10 5.86
C THR A 414 5.36 19.04 5.62
N VAL A 415 4.18 19.22 6.24
CA VAL A 415 3.00 18.39 5.99
C VAL A 415 2.03 19.17 5.11
N ARG A 416 1.62 18.60 3.98
CA ARG A 416 0.77 19.29 2.99
C ARG A 416 -0.57 18.60 2.83
N PRO A 417 -1.71 19.30 2.79
CA PRO A 417 -3.01 18.67 2.64
C PRO A 417 -3.30 18.33 1.16
N PHE A 418 -2.57 17.38 0.57
CA PHE A 418 -2.86 16.78 -0.74
C PHE A 418 -3.18 15.30 -0.58
N ARG A 419 -3.80 14.68 -1.59
CA ARG A 419 -4.01 13.22 -1.65
C ARG A 419 -3.76 12.77 -3.09
N SER A 420 -2.77 11.89 -3.29
CA SER A 420 -2.50 11.26 -4.59
C SER A 420 -3.52 10.15 -4.92
N LYS A 421 -3.34 9.46 -6.06
CA LYS A 421 -4.14 8.27 -6.41
C LYS A 421 -3.91 7.18 -5.35
N GLU A 422 -2.65 6.93 -5.03
CA GLU A 422 -2.17 5.95 -4.04
C GLU A 422 -2.59 6.23 -2.59
N GLU A 423 -3.14 7.42 -2.30
CA GLU A 423 -3.39 7.88 -0.94
C GLU A 423 -2.14 7.79 -0.04
N ALA A 424 -1.04 8.31 -0.58
CA ALA A 424 0.28 8.33 0.05
C ALA A 424 0.98 9.68 -0.20
N GLY A 425 2.26 9.76 0.18
CA GLY A 425 3.15 10.89 -0.14
C GLY A 425 3.60 11.72 1.07
N HIS A 426 3.30 11.29 2.30
CA HIS A 426 3.77 11.89 3.55
C HIS A 426 4.90 11.10 4.21
N GLU A 427 5.60 10.23 3.48
CA GLU A 427 6.74 9.47 4.01
C GLU A 427 7.88 10.39 4.47
N GLU A 428 8.13 11.50 3.77
CA GLU A 428 9.16 12.49 4.13
C GLU A 428 8.93 13.09 5.54
N PRO A 429 7.77 13.72 5.85
CA PRO A 429 7.51 14.27 7.18
C PRO A 429 7.31 13.21 8.26
N TRP A 430 6.90 12.00 7.88
CA TRP A 430 6.82 10.85 8.81
C TRP A 430 8.21 10.35 9.21
N PHE A 431 9.12 10.19 8.26
CA PHE A 431 10.51 9.81 8.53
C PHE A 431 11.21 10.86 9.41
N ALA A 432 11.01 12.14 9.10
CA ALA A 432 11.46 13.28 9.91
C ALA A 432 10.94 13.22 11.37
N TYR A 433 9.68 12.81 11.55
CA TYR A 433 9.08 12.61 12.87
C TYR A 433 9.74 11.47 13.64
N LEU A 434 9.93 10.33 12.99
CA LEU A 434 10.58 9.16 13.59
C LEU A 434 12.06 9.41 13.94
N ALA A 435 12.72 10.29 13.19
CA ALA A 435 14.06 10.79 13.50
C ALA A 435 14.09 11.83 14.64
N GLY A 436 12.94 12.23 15.17
CA GLY A 436 12.80 13.18 16.29
C GLY A 436 12.87 14.65 15.91
N ASP A 437 13.00 14.99 14.63
CA ASP A 437 13.15 16.38 14.15
C ASP A 437 11.82 17.03 13.73
N ASN A 438 10.71 16.30 13.81
CA ASN A 438 9.39 16.77 13.46
C ASN A 438 8.31 16.51 14.55
N PRO A 439 8.51 16.91 15.81
CA PRO A 439 7.65 16.49 16.94
C PRO A 439 6.17 16.89 16.82
N GLY A 440 5.85 17.96 16.09
CA GLY A 440 4.47 18.37 15.82
C GLY A 440 3.78 17.63 14.67
N TYR A 441 4.43 16.62 14.07
CA TYR A 441 3.91 15.88 12.94
C TYR A 441 2.56 15.20 13.21
N PRO A 442 2.33 14.50 14.35
CA PRO A 442 1.07 13.78 14.58
C PRO A 442 -0.17 14.66 14.43
N GLU A 443 -0.18 15.85 15.03
CA GLU A 443 -1.31 16.77 14.91
C GLU A 443 -1.45 17.34 13.49
N ARG A 444 -0.33 17.65 12.82
CA ARG A 444 -0.35 18.20 11.47
C ARG A 444 -0.82 17.20 10.42
N ILE A 445 -0.42 15.93 10.51
CA ILE A 445 -0.87 14.91 9.55
C ILE A 445 -2.34 14.56 9.76
N LEU A 446 -2.82 14.53 11.01
CA LEU A 446 -4.25 14.39 11.31
C LEU A 446 -5.06 15.57 10.76
N ALA A 447 -4.57 16.81 10.91
CA ALA A 447 -5.20 17.98 10.33
C ALA A 447 -5.21 17.94 8.79
N ALA A 448 -4.12 17.48 8.16
CA ALA A 448 -4.04 17.29 6.72
C ALA A 448 -5.04 16.23 6.23
N ALA A 449 -5.15 15.10 6.92
CA ALA A 449 -6.14 14.07 6.63
C ALA A 449 -7.57 14.61 6.77
N GLN A 450 -7.90 15.35 7.83
CA GLN A 450 -9.21 16.00 7.95
C GLN A 450 -9.50 16.96 6.79
N ALA A 451 -8.50 17.75 6.35
CA ALA A 451 -8.64 18.63 5.19
C ALA A 451 -8.90 17.84 3.90
N GLN A 452 -8.23 16.70 3.70
CA GLN A 452 -8.48 15.80 2.57
C GLN A 452 -9.93 15.27 2.60
N VAL A 453 -10.42 14.76 3.74
CA VAL A 453 -11.80 14.24 3.85
C VAL A 453 -12.82 15.32 3.54
N ARG A 454 -12.65 16.53 4.11
CA ARG A 454 -13.56 17.66 3.86
C ARG A 454 -13.56 18.11 2.39
N HIS A 455 -12.39 18.09 1.74
CA HIS A 455 -12.30 18.33 0.31
C HIS A 455 -13.05 17.25 -0.50
N ARG A 456 -12.95 15.96 -0.13
CA ARG A 456 -13.71 14.88 -0.78
C ARG A 456 -15.21 15.02 -0.57
N LEU A 457 -15.67 15.38 0.63
CA LEU A 457 -17.08 15.69 0.90
C LEU A 457 -17.62 16.84 0.01
N ALA A 458 -16.82 17.88 -0.21
CA ALA A 458 -17.19 18.97 -1.12
C ALA A 458 -17.25 18.51 -2.59
N ARG A 459 -16.33 17.64 -3.00
CA ARG A 459 -16.39 17.00 -4.34
C ARG A 459 -17.63 16.12 -4.49
N MET A 460 -17.94 15.30 -3.49
CA MET A 460 -19.13 14.47 -3.46
C MET A 460 -20.40 15.30 -3.65
N GLU A 461 -20.52 16.43 -2.93
CA GLU A 461 -21.64 17.38 -3.10
C GLU A 461 -21.73 17.93 -4.53
N ARG A 462 -20.60 18.24 -5.16
CA ARG A 462 -20.55 18.78 -6.53
C ARG A 462 -20.94 17.77 -7.61
N TYR A 463 -20.62 16.50 -7.38
CA TYR A 463 -20.70 15.44 -8.39
C TYR A 463 -21.82 14.43 -8.16
N ARG A 464 -22.49 14.43 -7.00
CA ARG A 464 -23.62 13.55 -6.72
C ARG A 464 -24.75 13.72 -7.76
N GLY A 465 -25.39 12.60 -8.10
CA GLY A 465 -26.53 12.57 -9.02
C GLY A 465 -26.20 12.89 -10.49
N ARG A 466 -24.92 13.00 -10.86
CA ARG A 466 -24.51 13.12 -12.25
C ARG A 466 -24.52 11.76 -12.93
N ASP A 467 -24.88 11.77 -14.20
CA ASP A 467 -24.58 10.65 -15.09
C ASP A 467 -23.06 10.65 -15.39
N VAL A 468 -22.43 9.49 -15.26
CA VAL A 468 -20.96 9.34 -15.38
C VAL A 468 -20.67 8.65 -16.71
N PRO A 469 -20.10 9.35 -17.70
CA PRO A 469 -19.65 8.70 -18.94
C PRO A 469 -18.41 7.83 -18.68
N GLU A 470 -18.16 6.87 -19.59
CA GLU A 470 -17.01 5.94 -19.51
C GLU A 470 -15.67 6.66 -19.29
N ALA A 471 -15.44 7.81 -19.95
CA ALA A 471 -14.19 8.56 -19.81
C ALA A 471 -13.98 9.21 -18.42
N ASP A 472 -15.03 9.28 -17.59
CA ASP A 472 -15.03 9.96 -16.29
C ASP A 472 -15.20 8.96 -15.11
N ILE A 473 -15.08 7.65 -15.33
CA ILE A 473 -15.29 6.62 -14.27
C ILE A 473 -14.35 6.80 -13.06
N HIS A 474 -13.19 7.43 -13.23
CA HIS A 474 -12.28 7.83 -12.15
C HIS A 474 -12.93 8.80 -11.13
N LEU A 475 -14.10 9.37 -11.43
CA LEU A 475 -14.84 10.28 -10.55
C LEU A 475 -15.08 9.68 -9.16
N TRP A 476 -15.38 8.38 -9.08
CA TRP A 476 -15.68 7.71 -7.81
C TRP A 476 -14.42 7.55 -6.95
N GLN A 477 -13.33 7.05 -7.54
CA GLN A 477 -12.02 6.98 -6.90
C GLN A 477 -11.55 8.36 -6.43
N GLN A 478 -11.71 9.41 -7.25
CA GLN A 478 -11.42 10.79 -6.85
C GLN A 478 -12.40 11.37 -5.82
N SER A 479 -13.51 10.70 -5.54
CA SER A 479 -14.51 11.13 -4.56
C SER A 479 -14.52 10.25 -3.31
N ASN A 480 -13.78 9.13 -3.30
CA ASN A 480 -13.59 8.29 -2.13
C ASN A 480 -13.11 9.17 -0.96
N PRO A 481 -13.89 9.29 0.13
CA PRO A 481 -13.56 10.17 1.23
C PRO A 481 -12.69 9.50 2.28
N VAL A 482 -12.50 8.18 2.21
CA VAL A 482 -11.67 7.45 3.17
C VAL A 482 -10.21 7.78 2.89
N VAL A 483 -9.50 8.15 3.96
CA VAL A 483 -8.05 8.34 4.00
C VAL A 483 -7.50 7.67 5.26
N THR A 484 -6.55 6.78 5.09
CA THR A 484 -5.97 5.92 6.14
C THR A 484 -4.48 6.20 6.37
N GLU A 485 -3.76 6.82 5.43
CA GLU A 485 -2.30 7.07 5.53
C GLU A 485 -1.87 7.59 6.90
N ALA A 486 -2.49 8.67 7.37
CA ALA A 486 -2.19 9.28 8.67
C ALA A 486 -2.38 8.30 9.83
N LEU A 487 -3.44 7.48 9.78
CA LEU A 487 -3.73 6.50 10.81
C LEU A 487 -2.76 5.31 10.72
N VAL A 488 -2.37 4.87 9.53
CA VAL A 488 -1.37 3.82 9.33
C VAL A 488 -0.01 4.27 9.87
N GLN A 489 0.43 5.46 9.51
CA GLN A 489 1.71 6.04 9.97
C GLN A 489 1.74 6.23 11.49
N LEU A 490 0.68 6.80 12.08
CA LEU A 490 0.64 7.10 13.51
C LEU A 490 0.27 5.91 14.38
N THR A 491 -0.60 5.00 13.95
CA THR A 491 -1.05 3.89 14.81
C THR A 491 -0.25 2.62 14.55
N TRP A 492 0.08 2.29 13.30
CA TRP A 492 0.79 1.04 12.99
C TRP A 492 2.31 1.20 12.90
N GLY A 493 2.77 2.46 12.82
CA GLY A 493 4.18 2.77 12.62
C GLY A 493 4.66 2.29 11.26
N ALA A 494 3.83 2.42 10.23
CA ALA A 494 4.09 1.84 8.91
C ALA A 494 3.94 2.88 7.79
N PRO A 495 4.63 2.71 6.64
CA PRO A 495 4.29 3.43 5.43
C PRO A 495 2.91 3.00 4.92
N GLN A 496 2.30 3.81 4.04
CA GLN A 496 1.11 3.38 3.32
C GLN A 496 1.41 2.13 2.48
N VAL A 497 0.40 1.29 2.26
CA VAL A 497 0.51 0.12 1.37
C VAL A 497 1.04 0.53 -0.01
N VAL A 498 1.93 -0.29 -0.57
CA VAL A 498 2.39 -0.12 -1.96
C VAL A 498 1.21 -0.41 -2.88
N TYR A 499 0.69 0.63 -3.52
CA TYR A 499 -0.66 0.66 -4.09
C TYR A 499 -0.92 -0.38 -5.20
N ASN A 500 0.08 -0.71 -6.01
CA ASN A 500 -0.05 -1.66 -7.12
C ASN A 500 0.09 -3.12 -6.67
N GLY A 501 -0.69 -3.54 -5.68
CA GLY A 501 -0.78 -4.94 -5.24
C GLY A 501 0.10 -5.34 -4.06
N GLY A 502 0.61 -4.38 -3.29
CA GLY A 502 1.33 -4.66 -2.04
C GLY A 502 0.41 -5.11 -0.91
N LEU A 503 0.99 -5.78 0.09
CA LEU A 503 0.33 -6.02 1.38
C LEU A 503 0.89 -5.07 2.44
N GLN A 504 0.02 -4.65 3.35
CA GLN A 504 0.34 -3.65 4.36
C GLN A 504 1.40 -4.17 5.35
N GLN A 505 2.50 -3.44 5.47
CA GLN A 505 3.49 -3.65 6.53
C GLN A 505 3.03 -2.98 7.83
N ALA A 506 3.58 -3.39 8.98
CA ALA A 506 3.39 -2.66 10.24
C ALA A 506 4.47 -3.03 11.25
N ARG A 507 4.81 -2.12 12.16
CA ARG A 507 5.56 -2.47 13.39
C ARG A 507 4.63 -3.10 14.41
N VAL A 508 3.44 -2.52 14.55
CA VAL A 508 2.39 -3.03 15.43
C VAL A 508 1.01 -2.87 14.79
N ARG A 509 0.03 -3.66 15.23
CA ARG A 509 -1.39 -3.39 14.99
C ARG A 509 -2.23 -3.78 16.20
N TYR A 510 -3.51 -3.43 16.19
CA TYR A 510 -4.36 -3.54 17.37
C TYR A 510 -5.59 -4.42 17.17
N TYR A 511 -6.11 -4.93 18.28
CA TYR A 511 -7.43 -5.54 18.35
C TYR A 511 -8.20 -5.03 19.56
N ASP A 512 -9.50 -4.84 19.39
CA ASP A 512 -10.43 -4.62 20.48
C ASP A 512 -10.67 -5.95 21.18
N ALA A 513 -10.18 -6.07 22.41
CA ALA A 513 -10.29 -7.30 23.19
C ALA A 513 -11.72 -7.58 23.68
N THR A 514 -12.56 -6.54 23.78
CA THR A 514 -13.95 -6.64 24.23
C THR A 514 -14.83 -7.07 23.07
N ALA A 515 -14.79 -6.34 21.95
CA ALA A 515 -15.55 -6.64 20.75
C ALA A 515 -14.97 -7.81 19.94
N ARG A 516 -13.76 -8.27 20.29
CA ARG A 516 -13.05 -9.39 19.65
C ARG A 516 -12.89 -9.21 18.13
N ARG A 517 -12.45 -8.02 17.73
CA ARG A 517 -12.26 -7.62 16.33
C ARG A 517 -10.94 -6.87 16.13
N PRO A 518 -10.42 -6.81 14.89
CA PRO A 518 -9.30 -5.93 14.56
C PRO A 518 -9.62 -4.45 14.82
N GLY A 519 -8.57 -3.68 15.09
CA GLY A 519 -8.62 -2.24 15.27
C GLY A 519 -8.58 -1.77 16.71
N LEU A 520 -8.39 -0.46 16.88
CA LEU A 520 -8.45 0.19 18.19
C LEU A 520 -9.89 0.15 18.75
N PRO A 521 -10.07 -0.08 20.07
CA PRO A 521 -11.37 0.10 20.70
C PRO A 521 -11.91 1.52 20.57
N PRO A 522 -13.24 1.73 20.72
CA PRO A 522 -13.81 3.06 20.87
C PRO A 522 -13.11 3.85 21.98
N SER A 523 -12.94 5.16 21.77
CA SER A 523 -12.28 6.09 22.70
C SER A 523 -10.79 5.81 22.99
N VAL A 524 -10.17 4.81 22.35
CA VAL A 524 -8.73 4.56 22.45
C VAL A 524 -8.01 5.21 21.27
N ALA A 525 -6.95 5.95 21.58
CA ALA A 525 -6.00 6.48 20.62
C ALA A 525 -4.63 5.82 20.79
N ALA A 526 -3.90 5.67 19.69
CA ALA A 526 -2.55 5.10 19.69
C ALA A 526 -1.59 5.96 18.87
N LEU A 527 -0.34 6.07 19.33
CA LEU A 527 0.71 6.79 18.64
C LEU A 527 2.02 5.98 18.68
N VAL A 528 2.55 5.64 17.51
CA VAL A 528 3.89 5.11 17.34
C VAL A 528 4.84 6.29 17.17
N SER A 529 5.66 6.55 18.19
CA SER A 529 6.56 7.69 18.22
C SER A 529 8.01 7.36 17.90
N GLY A 530 8.33 6.09 17.68
CA GLY A 530 9.68 5.65 17.35
C GLY A 530 9.69 4.22 16.84
N ILE A 531 10.45 3.99 15.77
CA ILE A 531 10.71 2.67 15.20
C ILE A 531 12.22 2.56 14.98
N GLU A 532 12.85 1.70 15.75
CA GLU A 532 14.27 1.32 15.63
C GLU A 532 14.34 -0.16 15.28
N PRO A 533 15.47 -0.74 14.84
CA PRO A 533 15.49 -2.14 14.40
C PRO A 533 14.93 -3.10 15.48
N GLU A 534 15.37 -2.96 16.74
CA GLU A 534 14.95 -3.84 17.84
C GLU A 534 13.89 -3.21 18.77
N ALA A 535 13.44 -1.98 18.53
CA ALA A 535 12.51 -1.29 19.42
C ALA A 535 11.38 -0.57 18.68
N THR A 536 10.19 -0.54 19.29
CA THR A 536 9.06 0.28 18.85
C THR A 536 8.43 0.96 20.06
N VAL A 537 8.24 2.28 20.00
CA VAL A 537 7.64 3.07 21.07
C VAL A 537 6.19 3.38 20.73
N VAL A 538 5.26 3.02 21.62
CA VAL A 538 3.82 3.18 21.45
C VAL A 538 3.23 3.89 22.66
N ASP A 539 2.50 4.97 22.45
CA ASP A 539 1.64 5.60 23.45
C ASP A 539 0.19 5.13 23.22
N LEU A 540 -0.45 4.59 24.26
CA LEU A 540 -1.87 4.23 24.26
C LEU A 540 -2.63 5.12 25.25
N VAL A 541 -3.76 5.66 24.83
CA VAL A 541 -4.58 6.59 25.61
C VAL A 541 -6.03 6.13 25.59
N ASN A 542 -6.62 5.89 26.78
CA ASN A 542 -8.05 5.72 26.93
C ASN A 542 -8.69 7.06 27.30
N LEU A 543 -9.45 7.63 26.37
CA LEU A 543 -10.17 8.90 26.54
C LEU A 543 -11.52 8.74 27.24
N ASP A 544 -11.96 7.49 27.49
CA ASP A 544 -13.24 7.22 28.13
C ASP A 544 -13.14 7.44 29.65
N PRO A 545 -13.98 8.31 30.25
CA PRO A 545 -13.91 8.62 31.67
C PRO A 545 -14.53 7.55 32.57
N GLU A 546 -15.27 6.58 32.02
CA GLU A 546 -16.00 5.57 32.80
C GLU A 546 -15.67 4.13 32.41
N ALA A 547 -15.43 3.87 31.13
CA ALA A 547 -15.21 2.52 30.62
C ALA A 547 -13.73 2.17 30.52
N ALA A 548 -13.37 0.99 31.03
CA ALA A 548 -12.09 0.38 30.72
C ALA A 548 -12.09 -0.13 29.26
N ARG A 549 -10.97 0.05 28.56
CA ARG A 549 -10.79 -0.31 27.15
C ARG A 549 -9.60 -1.24 26.98
N PRO A 550 -9.77 -2.57 27.14
CA PRO A 550 -8.68 -3.51 26.90
C PRO A 550 -8.35 -3.59 25.41
N VAL A 551 -7.07 -3.40 25.08
CA VAL A 551 -6.54 -3.48 23.71
C VAL A 551 -5.49 -4.57 23.63
N ILE A 552 -5.42 -5.30 22.52
CA ILE A 552 -4.32 -6.24 22.26
C ILE A 552 -3.40 -5.58 21.24
N VAL A 553 -2.13 -5.44 21.60
CA VAL A 553 -1.04 -5.03 20.70
C VAL A 553 -0.47 -6.28 20.06
N GLN A 554 -0.47 -6.33 18.73
CA GLN A 554 0.19 -7.34 17.93
C GLN A 554 1.48 -6.77 17.34
N ALA A 555 2.58 -7.52 17.38
CA ALA A 555 3.81 -7.16 16.68
C ALA A 555 3.80 -7.64 15.23
N GLY A 556 4.00 -6.72 14.29
CA GLY A 556 3.88 -6.99 12.85
C GLY A 556 2.44 -6.99 12.34
N ALA A 557 2.27 -6.79 11.03
CA ALA A 557 0.94 -6.84 10.39
C ALA A 557 0.36 -8.26 10.41
N PHE A 558 1.20 -9.28 10.35
CA PHE A 558 0.87 -10.70 10.21
C PHE A 558 1.34 -11.55 11.40
N ALA A 559 1.56 -10.91 12.56
CA ALA A 559 2.10 -11.56 13.77
C ALA A 559 3.49 -12.21 13.55
N GLU A 560 4.22 -11.69 12.58
CA GLU A 560 5.51 -12.18 12.11
C GLU A 560 6.67 -11.71 13.00
N HIS A 561 6.47 -10.64 13.76
CA HIS A 561 7.42 -10.18 14.77
C HIS A 561 7.17 -10.85 16.13
N HIS A 562 8.18 -10.82 17.00
CA HIS A 562 8.10 -11.37 18.35
C HIS A 562 8.38 -10.29 19.38
N ILE A 563 7.47 -10.09 20.34
CA ILE A 563 7.68 -9.19 21.48
C ILE A 563 8.44 -9.96 22.55
N GLU A 564 9.70 -9.60 22.77
CA GLU A 564 10.54 -10.21 23.81
C GLU A 564 10.17 -9.64 25.18
N THR A 565 10.27 -8.32 25.29
CA THR A 565 10.05 -7.57 26.53
C THR A 565 9.39 -6.24 26.22
N VAL A 566 8.73 -5.69 27.24
CA VAL A 566 8.12 -4.36 27.18
C VAL A 566 8.53 -3.60 28.42
N GLU A 567 9.10 -2.42 28.22
CA GLU A 567 9.20 -1.41 29.27
C GLU A 567 7.96 -0.52 29.18
N HIS A 568 7.25 -0.31 30.28
CA HIS A 568 6.04 0.50 30.30
C HIS A 568 6.02 1.50 31.44
N THR A 569 5.37 2.64 31.21
CA THR A 569 5.19 3.66 32.25
C THR A 569 4.18 3.22 33.30
N VAL A 570 4.50 3.46 34.57
CA VAL A 570 3.65 3.13 35.71
C VAL A 570 3.52 4.31 36.66
N CYS A 571 2.37 4.43 37.32
CA CYS A 571 2.15 5.30 38.47
C CYS A 571 1.56 4.45 39.60
N GLU A 572 2.40 4.07 40.56
CA GLU A 572 2.00 3.20 41.69
C GLU A 572 1.51 4.01 42.90
N ASP A 573 1.94 5.27 43.02
CA ASP A 573 1.56 6.15 44.12
C ASP A 573 0.24 6.88 43.80
N PRO A 574 -0.86 6.59 44.53
CA PRO A 574 -2.14 7.26 44.30
C PRO A 574 -2.20 8.67 44.91
N SER A 575 -1.13 9.18 45.52
CA SER A 575 -1.10 10.52 46.15
C SER A 575 -1.45 11.66 45.21
N TRP A 576 -1.34 11.44 43.89
CA TRP A 576 -1.80 12.40 42.87
C TRP A 576 -3.29 12.75 43.00
N VAL A 577 -4.12 11.84 43.51
CA VAL A 577 -5.57 12.05 43.68
C VAL A 577 -5.87 13.14 44.72
N GLY A 578 -4.99 13.30 45.70
CA GLY A 578 -5.22 14.15 46.86
C GLY A 578 -6.14 13.53 47.91
N ASP A 579 -6.19 14.19 49.05
CA ASP A 579 -6.97 13.85 50.23
C ASP A 579 -8.41 14.41 50.12
N LEU A 580 -9.31 14.00 51.03
CA LEU A 580 -10.70 14.48 51.07
C LEU A 580 -10.85 16.02 51.10
N TYR A 581 -9.84 16.73 51.61
CA TYR A 581 -9.86 18.18 51.78
C TYR A 581 -9.03 18.94 50.75
N ASP A 582 -8.43 18.24 49.79
CA ASP A 582 -7.66 18.89 48.72
C ASP A 582 -8.60 19.47 47.66
N TYR A 583 -8.21 20.63 47.12
CA TYR A 583 -8.98 21.34 46.09
C TYR A 583 -8.53 21.02 44.65
N GLY A 584 -7.59 20.09 44.46
CA GLY A 584 -7.04 19.70 43.16
C GLY A 584 -6.15 18.45 43.25
N HIS A 585 -5.64 18.01 42.11
CA HIS A 585 -4.68 16.89 42.02
C HIS A 585 -3.23 17.39 42.10
N SER A 586 -2.29 16.50 42.40
CA SER A 586 -0.84 16.74 42.22
C SER A 586 -0.32 16.04 40.95
N GLU A 587 0.95 16.29 40.59
CA GLU A 587 1.56 15.66 39.41
C GLU A 587 1.82 14.17 39.70
N PRO A 588 1.30 13.24 38.88
CA PRO A 588 1.57 11.81 39.05
C PRO A 588 3.07 11.50 38.95
N VAL A 589 3.59 10.74 39.91
CA VAL A 589 4.97 10.24 39.82
C VAL A 589 4.99 9.06 38.85
N VAL A 590 5.60 9.27 37.68
CA VAL A 590 5.71 8.26 36.62
C VAL A 590 7.10 7.65 36.60
N THR A 591 7.17 6.33 36.70
CA THR A 591 8.39 5.52 36.53
C THR A 591 8.19 4.50 35.41
N SER A 592 9.16 3.62 35.18
CA SER A 592 9.04 2.52 34.22
C SER A 592 9.23 1.16 34.86
N ALA A 593 8.54 0.15 34.33
CA ALA A 593 8.64 -1.24 34.76
C ALA A 593 8.76 -2.18 33.54
N PRO A 594 9.63 -3.21 33.61
CA PRO A 594 9.75 -4.21 32.55
C PRO A 594 8.74 -5.36 32.72
N VAL A 595 8.27 -5.90 31.61
CA VAL A 595 7.44 -7.12 31.53
C VAL A 595 7.97 -8.02 30.42
N HIS A 596 8.10 -9.32 30.71
CA HIS A 596 8.41 -10.31 29.69
C HIS A 596 7.12 -10.75 28.98
N VAL A 597 7.14 -10.78 27.64
CA VAL A 597 5.96 -11.15 26.83
C VAL A 597 6.17 -12.52 26.19
N GLY A 598 7.22 -12.68 25.39
CA GLY A 598 7.56 -13.97 24.77
C GLY A 598 6.59 -14.43 23.69
N GLY A 599 6.00 -13.50 22.92
CA GLY A 599 5.02 -13.83 21.88
C GLY A 599 4.65 -12.64 20.99
N PRO A 600 3.78 -12.84 19.97
CA PRO A 600 3.40 -11.78 19.04
C PRO A 600 2.30 -10.86 19.59
N TRP A 601 1.69 -11.20 20.75
CA TRP A 601 0.54 -10.48 21.30
C TRP A 601 0.74 -10.11 22.77
N LEU A 602 0.38 -8.88 23.10
CA LEU A 602 0.32 -8.34 24.46
C LEU A 602 -1.07 -7.75 24.69
N ARG A 603 -1.75 -8.15 25.76
CA ARG A 603 -2.95 -7.46 26.23
C ARG A 603 -2.56 -6.27 27.12
N VAL A 604 -3.16 -5.13 26.86
CA VAL A 604 -3.05 -3.92 27.66
C VAL A 604 -4.44 -3.56 28.15
N ASP A 605 -4.69 -3.74 29.44
CA ASP A 605 -5.90 -3.25 30.07
C ASP A 605 -5.74 -1.76 30.33
N LEU A 606 -6.58 -0.93 29.70
CA LEU A 606 -6.60 0.52 29.91
C LEU A 606 -7.81 0.87 30.80
N PRO A 607 -7.65 1.12 32.10
CA PRO A 607 -8.72 1.66 32.94
C PRO A 607 -9.24 3.01 32.41
N PRO A 608 -10.39 3.50 32.91
CA PRO A 608 -10.92 4.79 32.51
C PRO A 608 -9.91 5.93 32.73
N SER A 609 -9.83 6.86 31.79
CA SER A 609 -8.91 8.00 31.84
C SER A 609 -7.47 7.61 32.22
N THR A 610 -6.89 6.64 31.51
CA THR A 610 -5.49 6.25 31.70
C THR A 610 -4.69 6.34 30.40
N ARG A 611 -3.37 6.42 30.56
CA ARG A 611 -2.40 6.32 29.48
C ARG A 611 -1.28 5.36 29.83
N VAL A 612 -0.62 4.83 28.82
CA VAL A 612 0.61 4.06 28.99
C VAL A 612 1.52 4.26 27.79
N ARG A 613 2.79 4.53 28.03
CA ARG A 613 3.85 4.43 27.03
C ARG A 613 4.48 3.04 27.14
N LEU A 614 4.66 2.38 25.99
CA LEU A 614 5.26 1.07 25.83
C LEU A 614 6.50 1.20 24.95
N THR A 615 7.65 0.72 25.42
CA THR A 615 8.82 0.46 24.59
C THR A 615 8.91 -1.04 24.39
N LEU A 616 8.44 -1.51 23.23
CA LEU A 616 8.44 -2.92 22.84
C LEU A 616 9.82 -3.28 22.28
N ARG A 617 10.49 -4.27 22.86
CA ARG A 617 11.65 -4.93 22.24
C ARG A 617 11.17 -6.02 21.31
N LEU A 618 11.50 -5.89 20.03
CA LEU A 618 10.99 -6.74 18.96
C LEU A 618 12.13 -7.51 18.30
N ALA A 619 11.97 -8.82 18.15
CA ALA A 619 12.68 -9.58 17.13
C ALA A 619 11.83 -9.58 15.85
N LEU A 620 12.29 -8.84 14.83
CA LEU A 620 11.57 -8.68 13.57
C LEU A 620 11.56 -10.00 12.79
N ARG A 621 10.39 -10.32 12.21
CA ARG A 621 10.16 -11.47 11.32
C ARG A 621 10.62 -12.83 11.90
N ALA A 622 10.65 -12.96 13.23
CA ALA A 622 11.05 -14.18 13.93
C ALA A 622 10.00 -15.31 13.89
N ARG A 623 8.84 -15.08 13.26
CA ARG A 623 7.71 -16.02 13.19
C ARG A 623 7.20 -16.14 11.76
N THR A 624 6.63 -17.29 11.41
CA THR A 624 5.90 -17.46 10.16
C THR A 624 4.71 -16.49 10.11
N PRO A 625 4.61 -15.64 9.09
CA PRO A 625 3.53 -14.67 8.98
C PRO A 625 2.20 -15.37 8.69
N SER A 626 1.10 -14.89 9.27
CA SER A 626 -0.24 -15.40 9.00
C SER A 626 -1.32 -14.37 9.31
N TYR A 627 -2.55 -14.63 8.87
CA TYR A 627 -3.71 -13.87 9.33
C TYR A 627 -4.32 -14.37 10.65
N ALA A 628 -3.64 -15.26 11.37
CA ALA A 628 -4.10 -15.72 12.66
C ALA A 628 -4.27 -14.54 13.63
N THR A 629 -5.36 -14.58 14.38
CA THR A 629 -5.75 -13.55 15.34
C THR A 629 -5.49 -14.03 16.77
N PRO A 630 -5.37 -13.12 17.76
CA PRO A 630 -5.29 -13.51 19.17
C PRO A 630 -6.57 -14.19 19.69
N PHE A 631 -7.63 -14.25 18.88
CA PHE A 631 -8.92 -14.85 19.22
C PHE A 631 -9.11 -16.26 18.68
N ASP A 632 -8.23 -16.67 17.75
CA ASP A 632 -8.27 -18.01 17.20
C ASP A 632 -7.91 -19.00 18.31
N ARG A 633 -8.64 -20.12 18.36
CA ARG A 633 -8.29 -21.18 19.31
C ARG A 633 -6.89 -21.64 18.96
N SER A 634 -6.02 -21.72 19.95
CA SER A 634 -4.74 -22.43 19.87
C SER A 634 -4.99 -23.92 19.61
N GLY A 635 -5.40 -24.24 18.39
CA GLY A 635 -5.39 -25.59 17.83
C GLY A 635 -3.98 -25.82 17.32
N GLY A 636 -3.32 -26.85 17.84
CA GLY A 636 -1.93 -27.15 17.52
C GLY A 636 -1.72 -27.23 16.02
N ALA A 637 -0.77 -26.42 15.53
CA ALA A 637 -0.08 -26.75 14.31
C ALA A 637 0.82 -27.95 14.62
N ALA A 638 0.46 -29.09 14.03
CA ALA A 638 1.36 -30.20 13.77
C ALA A 638 2.14 -29.92 12.48
#